data_AF-A0AAW7E6P8-F1
#
_entry.id   AF-A0AAW7E6P8-F1
#
_cell.length_a   1.000
_cell.length_b   1.000
_cell.length_c   1.000
_cell.angle_alpha   90.00
_cell.angle_beta   90.00
_cell.angle_gamma   90.00
#
_symmetry.space_group_name_H-M   'P 1'
#
loop_
_entity.id
_entity.type
_entity.pdbx_description
1 polymer ?
#
loop_
_entity_poly.entity_id
_entity_poly.type
_entity_poly.pdbx_seq_one_letter_code
_entity_poly.pdbx_strand_id
1 'polypeptide(L)'
;MSFNSQTFDNLERDISDTGEAINECKIISPRYGLRFKSIPLISKEADAKTRELSSAIDTALAAGAGEAGWDANLVAYKGSTQAAFNDLQSSINGEFNEQFALGKTFYVEQHGIKNDGSDNTAAYVLLEEKLTDGDTVKFAKGKYLGSFVSNKALTIEAPADAELIQPYNQPLIKISSSFVAYSVVETELTLGAIKFTISGVVDIQAGSLVMLWNSMMRDATNPVNFETLKVHSFNIVDGNTVVFTEKPIQSVQYGIIIANVCKNPIQVVTLDLKCQITNNTDHWARCIWLDSIDNLHIKNIKTRGTKGHAISIDRCYNIKIEPGWEVRDPIANGSGAGYGLALHRSSSITVGSGKGFNMRHDIDIDSCYDVITSQHTSFYPKGSAIVASHNGFIGNVTIGNLTAHVSDFETAVFGVSTSGQGYKKLVSGQYVADKETRLKHPIRNLTIGDVNLMIDEKKSVTDRISGVNIENELINPKIGHIDLQFKNTTVPPSATGAVGFLTTGNADFLPIAGITANVIAQTASIINKGGSTSVGMFRIDAINVGTANYGVYTAGYSPDVASFQYDRVLRGVCVECSDNAVNEGQNAVFAVANNIAQHRGAASAYVASPISANFLLASGNSFVQGLFIGTSVQVTDGAVISSKDILIRNGIVVLSPPNSASSASIGVTLPAPVFYNGQTLTICNGLAGATDRSEIVLSGINMALNITIASGKTINLVSVTGKWRTK
;
A
#
# COMPACT_ATOMS: atom_id res chain seq x y z
N MET A 1 45.45 -120.37 2.82
CA MET A 1 46.02 -119.66 1.66
C MET A 1 47.53 -119.85 1.72
N SER A 2 48.16 -120.46 0.72
CA SER A 2 49.63 -120.48 0.66
C SER A 2 50.10 -119.14 0.09
N PHE A 3 50.99 -118.46 0.81
CA PHE A 3 51.69 -117.29 0.27
C PHE A 3 52.66 -117.79 -0.80
N ASN A 4 52.54 -117.29 -2.03
CA ASN A 4 53.51 -117.53 -3.10
C ASN A 4 54.56 -116.41 -3.12
N SER A 5 55.65 -116.59 -3.88
CA SER A 5 56.73 -115.60 -4.00
C SER A 5 56.22 -114.21 -4.38
N GLN A 6 55.25 -114.15 -5.30
CA GLN A 6 54.61 -112.91 -5.72
C GLN A 6 53.94 -112.15 -4.56
N THR A 7 53.40 -112.84 -3.56
CA THR A 7 52.82 -112.17 -2.38
C THR A 7 53.90 -111.56 -1.49
N PHE A 8 55.07 -112.19 -1.37
CA PHE A 8 56.19 -111.63 -0.61
C PHE A 8 56.83 -110.43 -1.32
N ASP A 9 57.07 -110.50 -2.63
CA ASP A 9 57.59 -109.37 -3.41
C ASP A 9 56.66 -108.15 -3.32
N ASN A 10 55.35 -108.39 -3.30
CA ASN A 10 54.35 -107.35 -3.15
C ASN A 10 54.33 -106.74 -1.74
N LEU A 11 54.51 -107.56 -0.69
CA LEU A 11 54.61 -107.09 0.70
C LEU A 11 55.87 -106.26 0.91
N GLU A 12 57.01 -106.69 0.37
CA GLU A 12 58.27 -105.93 0.43
C GLU A 12 58.14 -104.57 -0.23
N ARG A 13 57.47 -104.51 -1.39
CA ARG A 13 57.16 -103.25 -2.05
C ARG A 13 56.23 -102.36 -1.22
N ASP A 14 55.13 -102.90 -0.67
CA ASP A 14 54.20 -102.12 0.14
C ASP A 14 54.87 -101.60 1.43
N ILE A 15 55.78 -102.38 2.03
CA ILE A 15 56.62 -101.95 3.17
C ILE A 15 57.59 -100.84 2.75
N SER A 16 58.24 -100.99 1.58
CA SER A 16 59.13 -99.97 1.03
C SER A 16 58.39 -98.66 0.77
N ASP A 17 57.25 -98.71 0.07
CA ASP A 17 56.41 -97.54 -0.23
C ASP A 17 55.94 -96.85 1.06
N THR A 18 55.64 -97.62 2.12
CA THR A 18 55.27 -97.07 3.45
C THR A 18 56.46 -96.40 4.14
N GLY A 19 57.64 -97.02 4.11
CA GLY A 19 58.87 -96.44 4.65
C GLY A 19 59.25 -95.15 3.94
N GLU A 20 59.13 -95.13 2.62
CA GLU A 20 59.39 -93.96 1.78
C GLU A 20 58.37 -92.83 2.01
N ALA A 21 57.08 -93.16 2.20
CA ALA A 21 56.02 -92.19 2.46
C ALA A 21 56.24 -91.35 3.74
N ILE A 22 56.92 -91.93 4.72
CA ILE A 22 57.18 -91.29 6.01
C ILE A 22 58.55 -90.60 6.03
N ASN A 23 59.56 -91.19 5.39
CA ASN A 23 60.96 -90.77 5.57
C ASN A 23 61.57 -90.00 4.40
N GLU A 24 61.05 -90.16 3.18
CA GLU A 24 61.65 -89.55 1.99
C GLU A 24 60.83 -88.37 1.48
N CYS A 25 61.47 -87.37 0.87
CA CYS A 25 60.81 -86.20 0.28
C CYS A 25 60.52 -86.45 -1.21
N LYS A 26 59.48 -87.24 -1.53
CA LYS A 26 59.13 -87.59 -2.91
C LYS A 26 57.64 -87.88 -3.09
N ILE A 27 57.25 -88.14 -4.34
CA ILE A 27 55.91 -88.63 -4.68
C ILE A 27 55.93 -90.15 -4.64
N ILE A 28 55.09 -90.74 -3.80
CA ILE A 28 54.92 -92.19 -3.66
C ILE A 28 53.92 -92.67 -4.72
N SER A 29 54.27 -93.75 -5.41
CA SER A 29 53.43 -94.39 -6.43
C SER A 29 53.04 -95.80 -5.96
N PRO A 30 52.07 -95.91 -5.04
CA PRO A 30 51.72 -97.19 -4.44
C PRO A 30 51.19 -98.15 -5.51
N ARG A 31 51.30 -99.45 -5.25
CA ARG A 31 50.73 -100.49 -6.11
C ARG A 31 49.22 -100.35 -6.31
N TYR A 32 48.51 -99.89 -5.28
CA TYR A 32 47.08 -99.59 -5.32
C TYR A 32 46.81 -98.15 -4.89
N GLY A 33 46.07 -97.41 -5.70
CA GLY A 33 45.69 -96.02 -5.42
C GLY A 33 46.39 -94.99 -6.31
N LEU A 34 46.09 -93.72 -6.04
CA LEU A 34 46.71 -92.59 -6.74
C LEU A 34 48.08 -92.28 -6.14
N ARG A 35 48.94 -91.65 -6.95
CA ARG A 35 50.19 -91.07 -6.47
C ARG A 35 49.90 -90.02 -5.41
N PHE A 36 50.67 -90.01 -4.33
CA PHE A 36 50.53 -89.02 -3.27
C PHE A 36 51.90 -88.48 -2.84
N LYS A 37 51.92 -87.28 -2.25
CA LYS A 37 53.14 -86.68 -1.72
C LYS A 37 53.43 -87.28 -0.34
N SER A 38 54.68 -87.61 -0.08
CA SER A 38 55.12 -88.06 1.24
C SER A 38 54.94 -86.96 2.29
N ILE A 39 54.88 -87.34 3.57
CA ILE A 39 54.73 -86.40 4.69
C ILE A 39 55.86 -85.34 4.68
N PRO A 40 57.15 -85.70 4.49
CA PRO A 40 58.22 -84.71 4.40
C PRO A 40 58.07 -83.74 3.22
N LEU A 41 57.54 -84.20 2.07
CA LEU A 41 57.31 -83.33 0.91
C LEU A 41 56.17 -82.34 1.16
N ILE A 42 55.08 -82.78 1.80
CA ILE A 42 53.97 -81.90 2.20
C ILE A 42 54.44 -80.86 3.22
N SER A 43 55.21 -81.26 4.23
CA SER A 43 55.73 -80.33 5.25
C SER A 43 56.64 -79.28 4.62
N LYS A 44 57.53 -79.68 3.70
CA LYS A 44 58.44 -78.75 3.01
C LYS A 44 57.68 -77.73 2.16
N GLU A 45 56.63 -78.15 1.46
CA GLU A 45 55.77 -77.25 0.68
C GLU A 45 54.95 -76.32 1.58
N ALA A 46 54.45 -76.81 2.71
CA ALA A 46 53.77 -75.99 3.70
C ALA A 46 54.70 -74.92 4.27
N ASP A 47 55.94 -75.27 4.63
CA ASP A 47 56.94 -74.32 5.13
C ASP A 47 57.34 -73.27 4.09
N ALA A 48 57.35 -73.64 2.80
CA ALA A 48 57.61 -72.70 1.72
C ALA A 48 56.46 -71.70 1.58
N LYS A 49 55.20 -72.18 1.57
CA LYS A 49 54.01 -71.31 1.49
C LYS A 49 53.86 -70.42 2.72
N THR A 50 54.16 -70.93 3.91
CA THR A 50 54.14 -70.14 5.15
C THR A 50 55.19 -69.04 5.12
N ARG A 51 56.39 -69.31 4.55
CA ARG A 51 57.42 -68.29 4.34
C ARG A 51 57.02 -67.24 3.31
N GLU A 52 56.41 -67.65 2.20
CA GLU A 52 55.88 -66.71 1.20
C GLU A 52 54.80 -65.80 1.80
N LEU A 53 53.87 -66.36 2.59
CA LEU A 53 52.85 -65.60 3.28
C LEU A 53 53.45 -64.64 4.31
N SER A 54 54.43 -65.09 5.10
CA SER A 54 55.13 -64.24 6.07
C SER A 54 55.86 -63.10 5.36
N SER A 55 56.56 -63.37 4.26
CA SER A 55 57.24 -62.36 3.45
C SER A 55 56.26 -61.35 2.84
N ALA A 56 55.08 -61.79 2.42
CA ALA A 56 54.03 -60.89 1.90
C ALA A 56 53.48 -59.98 2.99
N ILE A 57 53.29 -60.51 4.20
CA ILE A 57 52.87 -59.75 5.38
C ILE A 57 53.94 -58.72 5.77
N ASP A 58 55.22 -59.12 5.83
CA ASP A 58 56.33 -58.21 6.13
C ASP A 58 56.47 -57.11 5.07
N THR A 59 56.26 -57.44 3.80
CA THR A 59 56.25 -56.46 2.70
C THR A 59 55.09 -55.47 2.83
N ALA A 60 53.90 -55.95 3.21
CA ALA A 60 52.74 -55.09 3.46
C ALA A 60 52.94 -54.18 4.67
N LEU A 61 53.53 -54.69 5.76
CA LEU A 61 53.90 -53.92 6.95
C LEU A 61 54.95 -52.85 6.63
N ALA A 62 56.00 -53.20 5.89
CA ALA A 62 57.01 -52.25 5.43
C ALA A 62 56.46 -51.18 4.48
N ALA A 63 55.40 -51.52 3.72
CA ALA A 63 54.64 -50.59 2.89
C ALA A 63 53.61 -49.75 3.67
N GLY A 64 53.57 -49.86 5.01
CA GLY A 64 52.76 -48.99 5.88
C GLY A 64 51.39 -49.56 6.28
N ALA A 65 51.05 -50.80 5.92
CA ALA A 65 49.84 -51.47 6.38
C ALA A 65 50.02 -51.98 7.83
N GLY A 66 50.10 -51.05 8.79
CA GLY A 66 50.20 -51.34 10.23
C GLY A 66 48.84 -51.51 10.92
N GLU A 67 48.82 -51.40 12.25
CA GLU A 67 47.62 -51.57 13.12
C GLU A 67 46.44 -50.63 12.79
N ALA A 68 46.65 -49.57 12.00
CA ALA A 68 45.60 -48.63 11.59
C ALA A 68 44.84 -49.04 10.31
N GLY A 69 45.22 -50.15 9.67
CA GLY A 69 44.68 -50.57 8.37
C GLY A 69 45.35 -49.87 7.18
N TRP A 70 44.82 -50.10 5.98
CA TRP A 70 45.28 -49.41 4.76
C TRP A 70 44.91 -47.93 4.85
N ASP A 71 45.85 -47.08 5.26
CA ASP A 71 45.67 -45.62 5.26
C ASP A 71 45.37 -45.15 3.82
N ALA A 72 44.44 -44.20 3.66
CA ALA A 72 44.05 -43.61 2.38
C ALA A 72 45.24 -42.95 1.65
N ASN A 73 46.36 -42.71 2.36
CA ASN A 73 47.63 -42.26 1.78
C ASN A 73 48.43 -43.37 1.05
N LEU A 74 48.16 -44.65 1.35
CA LEU A 74 48.92 -45.80 0.83
C LEU A 74 48.29 -46.43 -0.43
N VAL A 75 47.00 -46.19 -0.65
CA VAL A 75 46.28 -46.65 -1.83
C VAL A 75 46.44 -45.61 -2.93
N ALA A 76 47.40 -45.85 -3.84
CA ALA A 76 47.64 -45.00 -4.99
C ALA A 76 47.00 -45.59 -6.26
N TYR A 77 46.26 -44.77 -7.00
CA TYR A 77 45.69 -45.12 -8.30
C TYR A 77 45.93 -43.99 -9.30
N LYS A 78 46.50 -44.32 -10.47
CA LYS A 78 46.84 -43.37 -11.54
C LYS A 78 47.63 -42.13 -11.06
N GLY A 79 48.55 -42.32 -10.12
CA GLY A 79 49.44 -41.27 -9.63
C GLY A 79 48.82 -40.35 -8.56
N SER A 80 47.65 -40.67 -8.02
CA SER A 80 47.04 -39.95 -6.88
C SER A 80 46.69 -40.92 -5.75
N THR A 81 46.73 -40.45 -4.49
CA THR A 81 46.33 -41.24 -3.33
C THR A 81 44.81 -41.21 -3.14
N GLN A 82 44.23 -42.21 -2.46
CA GLN A 82 42.82 -42.20 -2.09
C GLN A 82 42.47 -40.98 -1.22
N ALA A 83 43.39 -40.52 -0.37
CA ALA A 83 43.24 -39.29 0.41
C ALA A 83 43.05 -38.07 -0.50
N ALA A 84 43.91 -37.88 -1.51
CA ALA A 84 43.78 -36.78 -2.46
C ALA A 84 42.48 -36.87 -3.29
N PHE A 85 42.00 -38.08 -3.59
CA PHE A 85 40.69 -38.27 -4.23
C PHE A 85 39.53 -37.88 -3.30
N ASN A 86 39.60 -38.24 -2.02
CA ASN A 86 38.59 -37.87 -1.03
C ASN A 86 38.57 -36.36 -0.79
N ASP A 87 39.73 -35.72 -0.72
CA ASP A 87 39.85 -34.26 -0.57
C ASP A 87 39.28 -33.53 -1.79
N LEU A 88 39.59 -34.02 -3.00
CA LEU A 88 39.00 -33.49 -4.23
C LEU A 88 37.48 -33.68 -4.26
N GLN A 89 36.98 -34.86 -3.87
CA GLN A 89 35.54 -35.13 -3.79
C GLN A 89 34.86 -34.23 -2.76
N SER A 90 35.51 -33.99 -1.61
CA SER A 90 35.04 -33.08 -0.57
C SER A 90 34.99 -31.63 -1.06
N SER A 91 36.03 -31.19 -1.79
CA SER A 91 36.06 -29.87 -2.44
C SER A 91 34.98 -29.73 -3.51
N ILE A 92 34.79 -30.75 -4.37
CA ILE A 92 33.73 -30.76 -5.37
C ILE A 92 32.35 -30.72 -4.70
N ASN A 93 32.13 -31.50 -3.64
CA ASN A 93 30.89 -31.48 -2.88
C ASN A 93 30.67 -30.11 -2.21
N GLY A 94 31.74 -29.47 -1.71
CA GLY A 94 31.71 -28.12 -1.17
C GLY A 94 31.31 -27.08 -2.21
N GLU A 95 31.98 -27.05 -3.35
CA GLU A 95 31.66 -26.15 -4.48
C GLU A 95 30.24 -26.39 -5.01
N PHE A 96 29.80 -27.65 -5.09
CA PHE A 96 28.44 -28.00 -5.50
C PHE A 96 27.42 -27.48 -4.48
N ASN A 97 27.66 -27.66 -3.18
CA ASN A 97 26.78 -27.14 -2.12
C ASN A 97 26.75 -25.61 -2.07
N GLU A 98 27.87 -24.93 -2.33
CA GLU A 98 27.92 -23.47 -2.43
C GLU A 98 27.16 -22.94 -3.66
N GLN A 99 27.22 -23.64 -4.80
CA GLN A 99 26.39 -23.32 -5.98
C GLN A 99 24.89 -23.55 -5.74
N PHE A 100 24.52 -24.51 -4.87
CA PHE A 100 23.13 -24.70 -4.44
C PHE A 100 22.65 -23.62 -3.46
N ALA A 101 23.56 -22.97 -2.73
CA ALA A 101 23.21 -21.90 -1.79
C ALA A 101 22.87 -20.56 -2.48
N LEU A 102 23.17 -20.40 -3.78
CA LEU A 102 22.99 -19.14 -4.53
C LEU A 102 21.80 -19.12 -5.51
N GLY A 103 20.95 -20.16 -5.52
CA GLY A 103 19.86 -20.29 -6.48
C GLY A 103 20.35 -20.61 -7.88
N LYS A 104 19.71 -21.56 -8.55
CA LYS A 104 20.03 -21.97 -9.92
C LYS A 104 19.31 -21.08 -10.92
N THR A 105 19.91 -20.90 -12.09
CA THR A 105 19.26 -20.26 -13.23
C THR A 105 18.63 -21.32 -14.14
N PHE A 106 17.33 -21.25 -14.36
CA PHE A 106 16.55 -22.08 -15.25
C PHE A 106 16.13 -21.28 -16.49
N TYR A 107 16.59 -21.68 -17.67
CA TYR A 107 16.11 -21.14 -18.94
C TYR A 107 14.88 -21.93 -19.38
N VAL A 108 13.74 -21.26 -19.52
CA VAL A 108 12.44 -21.92 -19.71
C VAL A 108 12.42 -22.89 -20.92
N GLU A 109 13.14 -22.58 -21.99
CA GLU A 109 13.19 -23.37 -23.22
C GLU A 109 13.84 -24.74 -23.02
N GLN A 110 14.78 -24.85 -22.08
CA GLN A 110 15.44 -26.12 -21.73
C GLN A 110 14.47 -27.10 -21.03
N HIS A 111 13.29 -26.61 -20.65
CA HIS A 111 12.25 -27.37 -19.97
C HIS A 111 11.00 -27.57 -20.85
N GLY A 112 11.15 -27.41 -22.17
CA GLY A 112 10.08 -27.70 -23.13
C GLY A 112 9.06 -26.57 -23.31
N ILE A 113 9.29 -25.41 -22.70
CA ILE A 113 8.48 -24.20 -22.87
C ILE A 113 8.85 -23.57 -24.22
N LYS A 114 7.86 -23.40 -25.08
CA LYS A 114 8.01 -22.90 -26.45
C LYS A 114 7.77 -21.40 -26.50
N ASN A 115 8.60 -20.72 -27.27
CA ASN A 115 8.57 -19.28 -27.47
C ASN A 115 7.85 -18.86 -28.78
N ASP A 116 6.91 -19.70 -29.24
CA ASP A 116 6.15 -19.55 -30.48
C ASP A 116 4.68 -19.11 -30.26
N GLY A 117 4.30 -18.83 -29.01
CA GLY A 117 2.94 -18.46 -28.61
C GLY A 117 2.02 -19.65 -28.34
N SER A 118 2.51 -20.90 -28.40
CA SER A 118 1.74 -22.05 -27.91
C SER A 118 1.56 -22.01 -26.39
N ASP A 119 0.48 -22.63 -25.89
CA ASP A 119 0.17 -22.67 -24.46
C ASP A 119 1.13 -23.61 -23.73
N ASN A 120 1.94 -23.03 -22.84
CA ASN A 120 2.97 -23.69 -22.08
C ASN A 120 2.54 -24.06 -20.66
N THR A 121 1.26 -23.92 -20.29
CA THR A 121 0.79 -24.15 -18.91
C THR A 121 1.24 -25.50 -18.35
N ALA A 122 1.14 -26.58 -19.12
CA ALA A 122 1.60 -27.90 -18.68
C ALA A 122 3.14 -27.97 -18.49
N ALA A 123 3.90 -27.30 -19.35
CA ALA A 123 5.37 -27.26 -19.24
C ALA A 123 5.82 -26.38 -18.06
N TYR A 124 5.10 -25.30 -17.75
CA TYR A 124 5.34 -24.50 -16.54
C TYR A 124 5.14 -25.29 -15.26
N VAL A 125 4.10 -26.13 -15.17
CA VAL A 125 3.89 -27.03 -14.01
C VAL A 125 5.08 -27.97 -13.83
N LEU A 126 5.60 -28.57 -14.90
CA LEU A 126 6.77 -29.46 -14.83
C LEU A 126 8.08 -28.72 -14.50
N LEU A 127 8.20 -27.44 -14.86
CA LEU A 127 9.31 -26.60 -14.44
C LEU A 127 9.21 -26.27 -12.94
N GLU A 128 8.02 -25.86 -12.49
CA GLU A 128 7.71 -25.51 -11.10
C GLU A 128 8.18 -26.61 -10.14
N GLU A 129 7.88 -27.88 -10.43
CA GLU A 129 8.26 -29.05 -9.63
C GLU A 129 9.78 -29.18 -9.41
N LYS A 130 10.60 -28.56 -10.27
CA LYS A 130 12.07 -28.60 -10.21
C LYS A 130 12.69 -27.39 -9.53
N LEU A 131 11.93 -26.30 -9.38
CA LEU A 131 12.38 -25.08 -8.75
C LEU A 131 12.45 -25.25 -7.23
N THR A 132 13.31 -24.46 -6.61
CA THR A 132 13.51 -24.31 -5.18
C THR A 132 13.57 -22.81 -4.82
N ASP A 133 13.45 -22.49 -3.54
CA ASP A 133 13.58 -21.11 -3.08
C ASP A 133 14.96 -20.53 -3.44
N GLY A 134 14.98 -19.30 -3.96
CA GLY A 134 16.16 -18.59 -4.43
C GLY A 134 16.44 -18.76 -5.93
N ASP A 135 15.78 -19.69 -6.62
CA ASP A 135 16.02 -19.94 -8.04
C ASP A 135 15.61 -18.76 -8.94
N THR A 136 16.27 -18.67 -10.09
CA THR A 136 16.00 -17.69 -11.14
C THR A 136 15.41 -18.36 -12.37
N VAL A 137 14.23 -17.92 -12.81
CA VAL A 137 13.58 -18.33 -14.06
C VAL A 137 13.82 -17.27 -15.12
N LYS A 138 14.47 -17.63 -16.23
CA LYS A 138 14.78 -16.73 -17.34
C LYS A 138 14.06 -17.12 -18.62
N PHE A 139 13.42 -16.14 -19.23
CA PHE A 139 12.85 -16.22 -20.56
C PHE A 139 13.87 -15.74 -21.60
N ALA A 140 13.99 -16.43 -22.74
CA ALA A 140 14.64 -15.85 -23.91
C ALA A 140 13.66 -14.96 -24.70
N LYS A 141 14.10 -14.49 -25.86
CA LYS A 141 13.24 -13.77 -26.81
C LYS A 141 12.15 -14.70 -27.38
N GLY A 142 10.98 -14.14 -27.64
CA GLY A 142 9.85 -14.83 -28.28
C GLY A 142 8.53 -14.66 -27.51
N LYS A 143 7.52 -15.45 -27.87
CA LYS A 143 6.15 -15.33 -27.34
C LYS A 143 5.80 -16.51 -26.45
N TYR A 144 5.37 -16.24 -25.22
CA TYR A 144 5.10 -17.27 -24.23
C TYR A 144 3.67 -17.14 -23.71
N LEU A 145 2.78 -18.02 -24.15
CA LEU A 145 1.44 -18.16 -23.61
C LEU A 145 1.45 -19.22 -22.50
N GLY A 146 0.75 -18.97 -21.38
CA GLY A 146 0.49 -19.99 -20.36
C GLY A 146 0.55 -19.46 -18.93
N SER A 147 0.16 -20.29 -17.97
CA SER A 147 0.05 -19.93 -16.55
C SER A 147 1.22 -20.51 -15.76
N PHE A 148 2.05 -19.64 -15.18
CA PHE A 148 3.13 -20.00 -14.27
C PHE A 148 2.70 -19.72 -12.83
N VAL A 149 2.42 -20.78 -12.07
CA VAL A 149 1.99 -20.70 -10.67
C VAL A 149 3.06 -21.32 -9.80
N SER A 150 3.52 -20.62 -8.75
CA SER A 150 4.49 -21.17 -7.80
C SER A 150 4.18 -20.71 -6.37
N ASN A 151 4.72 -21.44 -5.40
CA ASN A 151 4.74 -21.08 -3.98
C ASN A 151 6.17 -20.83 -3.46
N LYS A 152 7.12 -20.63 -4.37
CA LYS A 152 8.56 -20.51 -4.08
C LYS A 152 9.05 -19.08 -4.19
N ALA A 153 10.12 -18.79 -3.47
CA ALA A 153 10.89 -17.55 -3.57
C ALA A 153 11.67 -17.53 -4.88
N LEU A 154 11.24 -16.74 -5.87
CA LEU A 154 11.83 -16.78 -7.21
C LEU A 154 12.26 -15.39 -7.71
N THR A 155 13.32 -15.39 -8.51
CA THR A 155 13.62 -14.28 -9.43
C THR A 155 13.11 -14.66 -10.83
N ILE A 156 12.28 -13.83 -11.44
CA ILE A 156 11.78 -14.04 -12.80
C ILE A 156 12.27 -12.92 -13.70
N GLU A 157 13.00 -13.27 -14.76
CA GLU A 157 13.57 -12.31 -15.72
C GLU A 157 13.06 -12.57 -17.13
N ALA A 158 12.63 -11.51 -17.81
CA ALA A 158 12.29 -11.57 -19.24
C ALA A 158 12.89 -10.37 -19.99
N PRO A 159 13.56 -10.59 -21.14
CA PRO A 159 14.18 -9.54 -21.93
C PRO A 159 13.13 -8.72 -22.69
N ALA A 160 13.52 -7.55 -23.20
CA ALA A 160 12.60 -6.61 -23.85
C ALA A 160 11.95 -7.14 -25.14
N ASP A 161 12.58 -8.11 -25.80
CA ASP A 161 12.12 -8.76 -27.03
C ASP A 161 11.34 -10.06 -26.76
N ALA A 162 11.02 -10.36 -25.51
CA ALA A 162 9.99 -11.34 -25.15
C ALA A 162 8.59 -10.71 -25.09
N GLU A 163 7.57 -11.55 -25.21
CA GLU A 163 6.17 -11.22 -24.97
C GLU A 163 5.56 -12.33 -24.10
N LEU A 164 5.04 -11.97 -22.92
CA LEU A 164 4.35 -12.92 -22.03
C LEU A 164 2.84 -12.72 -22.17
N ILE A 165 2.12 -13.79 -22.52
CA ILE A 165 0.71 -13.74 -22.92
C ILE A 165 -0.13 -14.49 -21.89
N GLN A 166 -1.09 -13.81 -21.28
CA GLN A 166 -1.97 -14.39 -20.29
C GLN A 166 -2.91 -15.44 -20.92
N PRO A 167 -3.03 -16.65 -20.36
CA PRO A 167 -4.00 -17.64 -20.81
C PRO A 167 -5.41 -17.32 -20.29
N TYR A 168 -6.41 -17.90 -20.95
CA TYR A 168 -7.81 -17.63 -20.63
C TYR A 168 -8.17 -18.02 -19.19
N ASN A 169 -8.69 -17.05 -18.42
CA ASN A 169 -9.24 -17.22 -17.07
C ASN A 169 -8.23 -17.77 -16.04
N GLN A 170 -6.94 -17.57 -16.26
CA GLN A 170 -5.88 -17.91 -15.31
C GLN A 170 -4.87 -16.75 -15.23
N PRO A 171 -4.15 -16.59 -14.10
CA PRO A 171 -3.04 -15.64 -14.06
C PRO A 171 -1.92 -16.07 -15.00
N LEU A 172 -1.18 -15.11 -15.55
CA LEU A 172 0.07 -15.38 -16.26
C LEU A 172 1.15 -15.81 -15.27
N ILE A 173 1.32 -15.04 -14.18
CA ILE A 173 2.23 -15.35 -13.08
C ILE A 173 1.44 -15.28 -11.78
N LYS A 174 1.48 -16.36 -11.00
CA LYS A 174 0.99 -16.37 -9.63
C LYS A 174 2.07 -16.87 -8.68
N ILE A 175 2.43 -16.05 -7.70
CA ILE A 175 3.32 -16.47 -6.61
C ILE A 175 2.55 -16.25 -5.30
N SER A 176 2.25 -17.34 -4.58
CA SER A 176 1.37 -17.26 -3.41
C SER A 176 1.67 -18.27 -2.32
N SER A 177 1.56 -17.85 -1.06
CA SER A 177 1.47 -18.72 0.12
C SER A 177 0.09 -18.63 0.79
N SER A 178 -0.16 -19.46 1.80
CA SER A 178 -1.45 -19.59 2.48
C SER A 178 -1.47 -18.90 3.84
N PHE A 179 -2.69 -18.55 4.26
CA PHE A 179 -2.99 -17.98 5.56
C PHE A 179 -3.93 -18.92 6.33
N VAL A 180 -3.77 -18.98 7.65
CA VAL A 180 -4.68 -19.69 8.56
C VAL A 180 -5.31 -18.67 9.50
N ALA A 181 -6.63 -18.70 9.65
CA ALA A 181 -7.37 -17.73 10.45
C ALA A 181 -7.46 -18.16 11.92
N TYR A 182 -7.26 -17.21 12.83
CA TYR A 182 -7.39 -17.37 14.27
C TYR A 182 -8.16 -16.19 14.87
N SER A 183 -8.77 -16.40 16.03
CA SER A 183 -9.43 -15.33 16.78
C SER A 183 -8.43 -14.58 17.65
N VAL A 184 -8.52 -13.25 17.65
CA VAL A 184 -7.81 -12.39 18.61
C VAL A 184 -8.61 -12.31 19.91
N VAL A 185 -7.93 -12.29 21.06
CA VAL A 185 -8.54 -12.27 22.40
C VAL A 185 -9.06 -10.88 22.73
N GLU A 186 -8.31 -9.84 22.38
CA GLU A 186 -8.73 -8.47 22.58
C GLU A 186 -9.97 -8.14 21.73
N THR A 187 -10.94 -7.46 22.33
CA THR A 187 -12.13 -6.96 21.63
C THR A 187 -11.88 -5.60 20.97
N GLU A 188 -10.74 -4.97 21.24
CA GLU A 188 -10.29 -3.73 20.63
C GLU A 188 -8.76 -3.68 20.62
N LEU A 189 -8.17 -3.36 19.46
CA LEU A 189 -6.76 -3.02 19.34
C LEU A 189 -6.67 -1.54 18.99
N THR A 190 -6.02 -0.80 19.89
CA THR A 190 -5.84 0.63 19.75
C THR A 190 -4.74 0.95 18.76
N LEU A 191 -4.88 2.09 18.10
CA LEU A 191 -3.83 2.67 17.27
C LEU A 191 -2.51 2.77 18.05
N GLY A 192 -1.41 2.36 17.44
CA GLY A 192 -0.09 2.40 18.04
C GLY A 192 0.24 1.19 18.92
N ALA A 193 -0.69 0.26 19.12
CA ALA A 193 -0.37 -1.01 19.77
C ALA A 193 0.69 -1.78 18.97
N ILE A 194 1.66 -2.36 19.67
CA ILE A 194 2.73 -3.19 19.08
C ILE A 194 2.59 -4.67 19.47
N LYS A 195 1.48 -5.02 20.14
CA LYS A 195 1.20 -6.37 20.62
C LYS A 195 -0.29 -6.66 20.64
N PHE A 196 -0.63 -7.94 20.47
CA PHE A 196 -1.98 -8.48 20.63
C PHE A 196 -1.89 -9.97 20.95
N THR A 197 -3.01 -10.58 21.33
CA THR A 197 -3.07 -11.97 21.79
C THR A 197 -3.98 -12.78 20.89
N ILE A 198 -3.46 -13.87 20.33
CA ILE A 198 -4.25 -14.86 19.57
C ILE A 198 -4.67 -15.98 20.52
N SER A 199 -5.95 -16.37 20.42
CA SER A 199 -6.51 -17.46 21.23
C SER A 199 -5.86 -18.80 20.87
N GLY A 200 -5.33 -19.49 21.88
CA GLY A 200 -4.64 -20.78 21.71
C GLY A 200 -3.17 -20.66 21.32
N VAL A 201 -2.50 -21.83 21.29
CA VAL A 201 -1.13 -21.98 20.79
C VAL A 201 -1.19 -22.05 19.26
N VAL A 202 -0.59 -21.07 18.59
CA VAL A 202 -0.60 -20.92 17.14
C VAL A 202 0.77 -21.27 16.56
N ASP A 203 0.77 -21.91 15.40
CA ASP A 203 2.00 -22.19 14.66
C ASP A 203 2.52 -20.91 13.97
N ILE A 204 3.32 -20.13 14.69
CA ILE A 204 3.86 -18.82 14.28
C ILE A 204 5.35 -18.73 14.58
N GLN A 205 6.07 -17.85 13.87
CA GLN A 205 7.48 -17.58 14.12
C GLN A 205 7.81 -16.10 13.89
N ALA A 206 9.00 -15.66 14.32
CA ALA A 206 9.51 -14.35 13.92
C ALA A 206 9.64 -14.29 12.39
N GLY A 207 9.24 -13.17 11.78
CA GLY A 207 9.16 -13.00 10.33
C GLY A 207 7.88 -13.51 9.68
N SER A 208 6.98 -14.20 10.41
CA SER A 208 5.63 -14.50 9.90
C SER A 208 4.86 -13.23 9.56
N LEU A 209 3.93 -13.31 8.61
CA LEU A 209 2.97 -12.24 8.35
C LEU A 209 1.66 -12.52 9.09
N VAL A 210 1.09 -11.48 9.69
CA VAL A 210 -0.26 -11.52 10.26
C VAL A 210 -1.10 -10.43 9.62
N MET A 211 -2.21 -10.81 9.02
CA MET A 211 -3.22 -9.88 8.53
C MET A 211 -4.38 -9.82 9.53
N LEU A 212 -4.47 -8.70 10.25
CA LEU A 212 -5.60 -8.39 11.11
C LEU A 212 -6.81 -8.02 10.24
N TRP A 213 -7.99 -8.48 10.65
CA TRP A 213 -9.25 -8.17 9.99
C TRP A 213 -10.37 -7.97 11.02
N ASN A 214 -11.09 -6.87 10.90
CA ASN A 214 -12.32 -6.63 11.65
C ASN A 214 -13.53 -7.14 10.87
N SER A 215 -14.13 -8.25 11.33
CA SER A 215 -15.27 -8.87 10.63
C SER A 215 -16.60 -8.11 10.82
N MET A 216 -16.64 -7.12 11.70
CA MET A 216 -17.83 -6.26 11.90
C MET A 216 -17.94 -5.16 10.83
N MET A 217 -16.91 -4.99 10.01
CA MET A 217 -16.77 -3.88 9.07
C MET A 217 -17.17 -4.31 7.66
N ARG A 218 -18.32 -3.78 7.20
CA ARG A 218 -19.00 -4.21 5.97
C ARG A 218 -19.39 -5.70 6.04
N ASP A 219 -20.25 -6.18 5.15
CA ASP A 219 -20.58 -7.61 5.18
C ASP A 219 -19.42 -8.47 4.67
N ALA A 220 -19.51 -9.77 4.97
CA ALA A 220 -18.50 -10.75 4.62
C ALA A 220 -18.27 -10.93 3.10
N THR A 221 -19.15 -10.39 2.23
CA THR A 221 -18.99 -10.51 0.78
C THR A 221 -18.04 -9.45 0.21
N ASN A 222 -17.83 -8.35 0.92
CA ASN A 222 -16.85 -7.34 0.57
C ASN A 222 -16.17 -6.80 1.83
N PRO A 223 -15.37 -7.65 2.50
CA PRO A 223 -14.75 -7.29 3.77
C PRO A 223 -13.75 -6.16 3.56
N VAL A 224 -13.59 -5.33 4.59
CA VAL A 224 -12.67 -4.18 4.64
C VAL A 224 -11.93 -4.18 5.98
N ASN A 225 -11.04 -3.20 6.20
CA ASN A 225 -10.26 -3.05 7.46
C ASN A 225 -9.24 -4.17 7.70
N PHE A 226 -8.52 -4.51 6.64
CA PHE A 226 -7.35 -5.39 6.75
C PHE A 226 -6.11 -4.57 7.07
N GLU A 227 -5.22 -5.09 7.91
CA GLU A 227 -3.86 -4.57 8.06
C GLU A 227 -2.87 -5.72 8.14
N THR A 228 -1.87 -5.73 7.25
CA THR A 228 -0.80 -6.75 7.26
C THR A 228 0.39 -6.26 8.06
N LEU A 229 0.83 -7.08 8.99
CA LEU A 229 1.89 -6.82 9.95
C LEU A 229 2.92 -7.94 9.89
N LYS A 230 4.18 -7.61 10.23
CA LYS A 230 5.25 -8.59 10.37
C LYS A 230 5.50 -8.88 11.84
N VAL A 231 5.59 -10.17 12.17
CA VAL A 231 5.86 -10.64 13.54
C VAL A 231 7.33 -10.41 13.85
N HIS A 232 7.60 -9.61 14.88
CA HIS A 232 8.94 -9.44 15.42
C HIS A 232 9.30 -10.59 16.36
N SER A 233 8.41 -10.89 17.31
CA SER A 233 8.57 -11.98 18.28
C SER A 233 7.21 -12.44 18.81
N PHE A 234 7.19 -13.56 19.54
CA PHE A 234 5.98 -14.08 20.16
C PHE A 234 6.32 -14.84 21.46
N ASN A 235 5.33 -14.95 22.34
CA ASN A 235 5.40 -15.75 23.57
C ASN A 235 4.13 -16.57 23.74
N ILE A 236 4.22 -17.70 24.45
CA ILE A 236 3.06 -18.44 24.92
C ILE A 236 2.79 -18.04 26.38
N VAL A 237 1.59 -17.50 26.64
CA VAL A 237 1.16 -17.07 27.97
C VAL A 237 -0.23 -17.64 28.23
N ASP A 238 -0.39 -18.43 29.29
CA ASP A 238 -1.66 -19.05 29.68
C ASP A 238 -2.37 -19.82 28.55
N GLY A 239 -1.59 -20.49 27.71
CA GLY A 239 -2.08 -21.25 26.56
C GLY A 239 -2.48 -20.41 25.34
N ASN A 240 -2.26 -19.10 25.36
CA ASN A 240 -2.48 -18.18 24.25
C ASN A 240 -1.17 -17.69 23.64
N THR A 241 -1.22 -17.26 22.38
CA THR A 241 -0.06 -16.75 21.65
C THR A 241 -0.04 -15.22 21.67
N VAL A 242 0.86 -14.62 22.45
CA VAL A 242 1.06 -13.17 22.48
C VAL A 242 2.04 -12.78 21.37
N VAL A 243 1.57 -12.01 20.40
CA VAL A 243 2.33 -11.59 19.22
C VAL A 243 2.83 -10.16 19.41
N PHE A 244 4.11 -9.92 19.10
CA PHE A 244 4.72 -8.59 19.02
C PHE A 244 5.06 -8.27 17.57
N THR A 245 4.67 -7.09 17.09
CA THR A 245 4.83 -6.69 15.68
C THR A 245 6.03 -5.77 15.49
N GLU A 246 6.65 -5.81 14.31
CA GLU A 246 7.79 -4.94 13.97
C GLU A 246 7.42 -3.46 13.93
N LYS A 247 6.17 -3.16 13.56
CA LYS A 247 5.62 -1.81 13.51
C LYS A 247 4.34 -1.71 14.34
N PRO A 248 4.02 -0.52 14.87
CA PRO A 248 2.74 -0.27 15.51
C PRO A 248 1.57 -0.46 14.55
N ILE A 249 0.47 -1.00 15.06
CA ILE A 249 -0.82 -1.14 14.37
C ILE A 249 -1.35 0.26 14.02
N GLN A 250 -1.72 0.47 12.76
CA GLN A 250 -2.18 1.75 12.21
C GLN A 250 -3.69 1.79 11.96
N SER A 251 -4.32 0.62 11.86
CA SER A 251 -5.77 0.48 11.81
C SER A 251 -6.36 0.51 13.22
N VAL A 252 -7.62 0.95 13.32
CA VAL A 252 -8.43 0.68 14.51
C VAL A 252 -9.10 -0.66 14.28
N GLN A 253 -8.96 -1.60 15.20
CA GLN A 253 -9.62 -2.91 15.14
C GLN A 253 -10.52 -3.05 16.36
N TYR A 254 -11.78 -3.46 16.20
CA TYR A 254 -12.71 -3.63 17.33
C TYR A 254 -13.76 -4.70 17.05
N GLY A 255 -14.42 -5.19 18.09
CA GLY A 255 -15.41 -6.26 17.99
C GLY A 255 -14.74 -7.61 17.74
N ILE A 256 -15.16 -8.31 16.69
CA ILE A 256 -14.59 -9.60 16.33
C ILE A 256 -13.38 -9.37 15.42
N ILE A 257 -12.19 -9.58 15.98
CA ILE A 257 -10.92 -9.40 15.28
C ILE A 257 -10.36 -10.78 14.93
N ILE A 258 -10.01 -10.96 13.66
CA ILE A 258 -9.42 -12.18 13.11
C ILE A 258 -7.98 -11.90 12.73
N ALA A 259 -7.06 -12.73 13.22
CA ALA A 259 -5.67 -12.76 12.81
C ALA A 259 -5.47 -13.88 11.79
N ASN A 260 -5.28 -13.51 10.52
CA ASN A 260 -4.84 -14.47 9.50
C ASN A 260 -3.32 -14.56 9.57
N VAL A 261 -2.78 -15.72 9.94
CA VAL A 261 -1.34 -15.95 10.08
C VAL A 261 -0.81 -16.72 8.88
N CYS A 262 0.23 -16.17 8.23
CA CYS A 262 1.07 -16.86 7.27
C CYS A 262 2.41 -17.14 7.95
N LYS A 263 2.62 -18.38 8.41
CA LYS A 263 3.83 -18.77 9.14
C LYS A 263 5.09 -18.59 8.31
N ASN A 264 5.04 -19.08 7.07
CA ASN A 264 6.11 -19.06 6.08
C ASN A 264 5.69 -18.21 4.88
N PRO A 265 5.73 -16.87 5.00
CA PRO A 265 5.53 -16.00 3.85
C PRO A 265 6.68 -16.21 2.87
N ILE A 266 6.39 -16.14 1.57
CA ILE A 266 7.42 -16.31 0.54
C ILE A 266 8.41 -15.17 0.68
N GLN A 267 9.69 -15.50 0.82
CA GLN A 267 10.75 -14.51 1.00
C GLN A 267 11.29 -14.06 -0.35
N VAL A 268 11.59 -12.77 -0.51
CA VAL A 268 12.43 -12.24 -1.61
C VAL A 268 11.99 -12.71 -3.00
N VAL A 269 10.91 -12.13 -3.52
CA VAL A 269 10.48 -12.36 -4.90
C VAL A 269 10.93 -11.18 -5.75
N THR A 270 11.59 -11.44 -6.87
CA THR A 270 11.98 -10.40 -7.83
C THR A 270 11.36 -10.66 -9.19
N LEU A 271 10.66 -9.68 -9.76
CA LEU A 271 10.21 -9.69 -11.15
C LEU A 271 10.97 -8.61 -11.93
N ASP A 272 11.84 -8.99 -12.87
CA ASP A 272 12.47 -8.08 -13.84
C ASP A 272 11.97 -8.38 -15.25
N LEU A 273 10.81 -7.81 -15.59
CA LEU A 273 10.05 -8.18 -16.79
C LEU A 273 10.10 -7.04 -17.82
N LYS A 274 11.22 -6.90 -18.52
CA LYS A 274 11.45 -5.83 -19.54
C LYS A 274 10.55 -5.97 -20.77
N CYS A 275 9.92 -7.13 -20.91
CA CYS A 275 9.01 -7.52 -21.99
C CYS A 275 7.65 -6.81 -21.93
N GLN A 276 6.90 -6.92 -23.02
CA GLN A 276 5.46 -6.63 -23.02
C GLN A 276 4.71 -7.82 -22.41
N ILE A 277 3.82 -7.53 -21.45
CA ILE A 277 2.86 -8.47 -20.91
C ILE A 277 1.50 -8.16 -21.56
N THR A 278 0.90 -9.14 -22.22
CA THR A 278 -0.33 -8.97 -22.99
C THR A 278 -1.42 -9.88 -22.44
N ASN A 279 -2.61 -9.32 -22.25
CA ASN A 279 -3.84 -10.10 -22.20
C ASN A 279 -4.66 -9.77 -23.46
N ASN A 280 -5.03 -10.81 -24.21
CA ASN A 280 -5.79 -10.69 -25.46
C ASN A 280 -7.20 -11.30 -25.35
N THR A 281 -7.65 -11.64 -24.13
CA THR A 281 -8.93 -12.30 -23.89
C THR A 281 -9.75 -11.59 -22.81
N ASP A 282 -11.07 -11.56 -23.03
CA ASP A 282 -12.00 -10.83 -22.17
C ASP A 282 -12.38 -11.62 -20.90
N HIS A 283 -11.48 -11.67 -19.89
CA HIS A 283 -11.74 -12.36 -18.62
C HIS A 283 -11.24 -11.63 -17.37
N TRP A 284 -11.74 -12.00 -16.20
CA TRP A 284 -11.47 -11.29 -14.93
C TRP A 284 -10.19 -11.71 -14.19
N ALA A 285 -9.49 -12.76 -14.65
CA ALA A 285 -8.26 -13.19 -13.99
C ALA A 285 -7.19 -12.09 -13.99
N ARG A 286 -6.55 -11.89 -12.82
CA ARG A 286 -5.41 -10.99 -12.61
C ARG A 286 -4.23 -11.45 -13.45
N CYS A 287 -3.56 -10.55 -14.16
CA CYS A 287 -2.45 -10.95 -15.04
C CYS A 287 -1.25 -11.44 -14.22
N ILE A 288 -0.76 -10.60 -13.30
CA ILE A 288 0.21 -11.00 -12.28
C ILE A 288 -0.47 -10.96 -10.91
N TRP A 289 -0.38 -12.04 -10.15
CA TRP A 289 -0.93 -12.14 -8.80
C TRP A 289 0.14 -12.57 -7.80
N LEU A 290 0.48 -11.65 -6.90
CA LEU A 290 1.52 -11.78 -5.90
C LEU A 290 0.87 -11.71 -4.53
N ASP A 291 1.07 -12.73 -3.70
CA ASP A 291 0.25 -12.93 -2.51
C ASP A 291 1.04 -13.55 -1.35
N SER A 292 0.94 -12.97 -0.16
CA SER A 292 1.62 -13.49 1.04
C SER A 292 3.16 -13.49 0.91
N ILE A 293 3.74 -12.45 0.31
CA ILE A 293 5.19 -12.29 0.08
C ILE A 293 5.77 -11.25 1.03
N ASP A 294 6.93 -11.54 1.60
CA ASP A 294 7.78 -10.58 2.30
C ASP A 294 9.01 -10.25 1.43
N ASN A 295 9.32 -8.97 1.25
CA ASN A 295 10.39 -8.46 0.39
C ASN A 295 10.11 -8.68 -1.12
N LEU A 296 9.06 -8.05 -1.65
CA LEU A 296 8.72 -8.09 -3.08
C LEU A 296 9.41 -6.97 -3.86
N HIS A 297 10.09 -7.30 -4.96
CA HIS A 297 10.74 -6.34 -5.86
C HIS A 297 10.25 -6.48 -7.31
N ILE A 298 9.66 -5.44 -7.89
CA ILE A 298 9.20 -5.42 -9.30
C ILE A 298 9.97 -4.37 -10.08
N LYS A 299 10.45 -4.74 -11.28
CA LYS A 299 11.25 -3.90 -12.18
C LYS A 299 10.75 -4.02 -13.62
N ASN A 300 10.92 -2.91 -14.36
CA ASN A 300 10.78 -2.83 -15.83
C ASN A 300 9.45 -3.31 -16.43
N ILE A 301 8.38 -3.36 -15.63
CA ILE A 301 7.13 -3.99 -16.05
C ILE A 301 6.30 -3.15 -17.02
N LYS A 302 5.80 -3.79 -18.09
CA LYS A 302 4.90 -3.18 -19.07
C LYS A 302 3.73 -4.10 -19.36
N THR A 303 2.49 -3.63 -19.15
CA THR A 303 1.28 -4.44 -19.38
C THR A 303 0.33 -3.79 -20.37
N ARG A 304 -0.42 -4.61 -21.13
CA ARG A 304 -1.44 -4.15 -22.09
C ARG A 304 -2.63 -5.10 -22.14
N GLY A 305 -3.83 -4.55 -22.32
CA GLY A 305 -5.01 -5.36 -22.65
C GLY A 305 -5.60 -6.11 -21.46
N THR A 306 -5.37 -5.67 -20.22
CA THR A 306 -5.88 -6.40 -19.04
C THR A 306 -7.33 -6.01 -18.76
N LYS A 307 -8.25 -6.97 -18.60
CA LYS A 307 -9.60 -6.69 -18.07
C LYS A 307 -9.61 -6.67 -16.54
N GLY A 308 -9.06 -7.72 -15.92
CA GLY A 308 -8.78 -7.77 -14.48
C GLY A 308 -7.65 -6.81 -14.08
N HIS A 309 -7.02 -7.07 -12.94
CA HIS A 309 -5.85 -6.28 -12.52
C HIS A 309 -4.64 -6.66 -13.39
N ALA A 310 -3.87 -5.67 -13.83
CA ALA A 310 -2.60 -5.95 -14.48
C ALA A 310 -1.61 -6.58 -13.48
N ILE A 311 -1.48 -5.97 -12.30
CA ILE A 311 -0.64 -6.48 -11.22
C ILE A 311 -1.45 -6.38 -9.93
N SER A 312 -1.68 -7.51 -9.27
CA SER A 312 -2.33 -7.59 -7.96
C SER A 312 -1.31 -7.98 -6.92
N ILE A 313 -1.12 -7.12 -5.91
CA ILE A 313 -0.25 -7.35 -4.77
C ILE A 313 -1.14 -7.44 -3.53
N ASP A 314 -1.35 -8.65 -3.04
CA ASP A 314 -2.26 -8.96 -1.95
C ASP A 314 -1.50 -9.43 -0.71
N ARG A 315 -1.81 -8.89 0.47
CA ARG A 315 -1.29 -9.44 1.75
C ARG A 315 0.24 -9.56 1.82
N CYS A 316 0.94 -8.64 1.17
CA CYS A 316 2.40 -8.61 1.11
C CYS A 316 2.97 -7.58 2.09
N TYR A 317 4.25 -7.73 2.42
CA TYR A 317 5.01 -6.81 3.28
C TYR A 317 6.35 -6.44 2.62
N ASN A 318 6.80 -5.21 2.84
CA ASN A 318 8.05 -4.68 2.28
C ASN A 318 8.13 -4.79 0.75
N ILE A 319 7.32 -3.99 0.06
CA ILE A 319 7.16 -4.03 -1.40
C ILE A 319 7.89 -2.85 -2.03
N LYS A 320 8.64 -3.12 -3.10
CA LYS A 320 9.31 -2.11 -3.93
C LYS A 320 8.98 -2.32 -5.41
N ILE A 321 8.37 -1.32 -6.03
CA ILE A 321 8.19 -1.24 -7.48
C ILE A 321 9.13 -0.16 -8.00
N GLU A 322 10.09 -0.51 -8.85
CA GLU A 322 11.06 0.45 -9.39
C GLU A 322 10.40 1.45 -10.38
N PRO A 323 11.03 2.63 -10.58
CA PRO A 323 10.64 3.55 -11.65
C PRO A 323 10.60 2.90 -13.04
N GLY A 324 9.73 3.42 -13.90
CA GLY A 324 9.63 3.03 -15.31
C GLY A 324 8.56 1.97 -15.61
N TRP A 325 7.69 1.64 -14.65
CA TRP A 325 6.54 0.77 -14.89
C TRP A 325 5.49 1.43 -15.79
N GLU A 326 4.79 0.63 -16.57
CA GLU A 326 3.77 1.07 -17.51
C GLU A 326 2.58 0.11 -17.58
N VAL A 327 1.37 0.63 -17.52
CA VAL A 327 0.13 -0.12 -17.72
C VAL A 327 -0.73 0.60 -18.76
N ARG A 328 -1.34 -0.13 -19.70
CA ARG A 328 -2.11 0.53 -20.77
C ARG A 328 -3.26 -0.27 -21.33
N ASP A 329 -4.23 0.48 -21.86
CA ASP A 329 -5.30 0.01 -22.74
C ASP A 329 -5.99 -1.25 -22.18
N PRO A 330 -6.66 -1.15 -21.02
CA PRO A 330 -7.38 -2.30 -20.48
C PRO A 330 -8.51 -2.69 -21.44
N ILE A 331 -8.86 -3.98 -21.50
CA ILE A 331 -9.98 -4.45 -22.33
C ILE A 331 -11.31 -3.84 -21.85
N ALA A 332 -11.45 -3.62 -20.54
CA ALA A 332 -12.62 -2.96 -19.95
C ALA A 332 -12.20 -2.02 -18.82
N ASN A 333 -13.00 -0.98 -18.60
CA ASN A 333 -12.78 0.08 -17.62
C ASN A 333 -14.01 0.30 -16.72
N GLY A 334 -14.86 -0.72 -16.57
CA GLY A 334 -16.04 -0.69 -15.71
C GLY A 334 -15.75 -0.98 -14.23
N SER A 335 -16.80 -1.19 -13.44
CA SER A 335 -16.69 -1.60 -12.04
C SER A 335 -15.86 -2.88 -11.90
N GLY A 336 -14.82 -2.85 -11.07
CA GLY A 336 -13.87 -3.97 -10.87
C GLY A 336 -12.83 -4.18 -11.98
N ALA A 337 -12.89 -3.44 -13.10
CA ALA A 337 -12.03 -3.64 -14.26
C ALA A 337 -11.06 -2.48 -14.50
N GLY A 338 -9.99 -2.76 -15.25
CA GLY A 338 -9.06 -1.74 -15.75
C GLY A 338 -8.18 -1.14 -14.65
N TYR A 339 -7.69 -1.97 -13.74
CA TYR A 339 -6.77 -1.58 -12.67
C TYR A 339 -5.33 -1.93 -13.06
N GLY A 340 -4.43 -0.96 -12.95
CA GLY A 340 -3.01 -1.14 -13.19
C GLY A 340 -2.33 -1.88 -12.05
N LEU A 341 -1.86 -1.11 -11.07
CA LEU A 341 -1.31 -1.60 -9.82
C LEU A 341 -2.42 -1.68 -8.77
N ALA A 342 -2.93 -2.88 -8.49
CA ALA A 342 -3.86 -3.12 -7.40
C ALA A 342 -3.10 -3.53 -6.13
N LEU A 343 -2.96 -2.60 -5.19
CA LEU A 343 -2.27 -2.76 -3.92
C LEU A 343 -3.29 -3.03 -2.83
N HIS A 344 -3.43 -4.29 -2.43
CA HIS A 344 -4.50 -4.76 -1.57
C HIS A 344 -3.94 -5.36 -0.28
N ARG A 345 -4.44 -4.91 0.89
CA ARG A 345 -4.21 -5.56 2.19
C ARG A 345 -2.73 -5.69 2.54
N SER A 346 -1.90 -4.76 2.11
CA SER A 346 -0.44 -4.87 2.12
C SER A 346 0.20 -3.68 2.84
N SER A 347 1.41 -3.84 3.36
CA SER A 347 2.07 -2.79 4.15
C SER A 347 3.53 -2.57 3.77
N SER A 348 4.05 -1.37 4.04
CA SER A 348 5.42 -0.94 3.70
C SER A 348 5.66 -1.01 2.18
N ILE A 349 4.98 -0.15 1.43
CA ILE A 349 4.97 -0.16 -0.04
C ILE A 349 5.67 1.09 -0.57
N THR A 350 6.63 0.90 -1.47
CA THR A 350 7.21 1.99 -2.28
C THR A 350 6.94 1.75 -3.75
N VAL A 351 6.32 2.73 -4.41
CA VAL A 351 6.05 2.73 -5.85
C VAL A 351 6.85 3.84 -6.52
N GLY A 352 7.81 3.46 -7.36
CA GLY A 352 8.58 4.38 -8.20
C GLY A 352 7.71 5.07 -9.25
N SER A 353 8.29 6.01 -9.99
CA SER A 353 7.55 6.76 -11.01
C SER A 353 7.09 5.87 -12.16
N GLY A 354 5.87 6.03 -12.64
CA GLY A 354 5.38 5.25 -13.78
C GLY A 354 4.28 5.93 -14.57
N LYS A 355 3.68 5.15 -15.47
CA LYS A 355 2.70 5.65 -16.44
C LYS A 355 1.49 4.73 -16.56
N GLY A 356 0.31 5.34 -16.64
CA GLY A 356 -0.92 4.65 -17.00
C GLY A 356 -1.57 5.23 -18.25
N PHE A 357 -2.19 4.39 -19.08
CA PHE A 357 -2.89 4.83 -20.29
C PHE A 357 -4.27 4.19 -20.39
N ASN A 358 -5.32 5.01 -20.52
CA ASN A 358 -6.71 4.55 -20.65
C ASN A 358 -7.21 3.66 -19.49
N MET A 359 -6.49 3.62 -18.36
CA MET A 359 -6.90 2.82 -17.21
C MET A 359 -8.08 3.45 -16.51
N ARG A 360 -8.88 2.64 -15.81
CA ARG A 360 -9.83 3.18 -14.84
C ARG A 360 -9.08 3.72 -13.62
N HIS A 361 -8.16 2.91 -13.10
CA HIS A 361 -7.23 3.27 -12.02
C HIS A 361 -5.82 2.82 -12.39
N ASP A 362 -4.87 3.73 -12.45
CA ASP A 362 -3.46 3.37 -12.69
C ASP A 362 -2.88 2.71 -11.44
N ILE A 363 -3.18 3.30 -10.27
CA ILE A 363 -2.85 2.77 -8.96
C ILE A 363 -4.14 2.73 -8.12
N ASP A 364 -4.44 1.54 -7.61
CA ASP A 364 -5.59 1.25 -6.78
C ASP A 364 -5.13 0.77 -5.40
N ILE A 365 -5.37 1.55 -4.35
CA ILE A 365 -4.95 1.23 -2.98
C ILE A 365 -6.18 0.84 -2.16
N ASP A 366 -6.13 -0.34 -1.53
CA ASP A 366 -7.19 -0.86 -0.68
C ASP A 366 -6.62 -1.55 0.57
N SER A 367 -6.92 -1.04 1.75
CA SER A 367 -6.51 -1.66 3.01
C SER A 367 -4.97 -1.73 3.17
N CYS A 368 -4.27 -0.67 2.78
CA CYS A 368 -2.82 -0.61 2.77
C CYS A 368 -2.26 0.46 3.71
N TYR A 369 -1.08 0.19 4.26
CA TYR A 369 -0.42 1.03 5.25
C TYR A 369 1.04 1.28 4.88
N ASP A 370 1.57 2.45 5.25
CA ASP A 370 2.93 2.89 4.89
C ASP A 370 3.17 2.81 3.37
N VAL A 371 2.34 3.50 2.58
CA VAL A 371 2.44 3.54 1.12
C VAL A 371 3.09 4.84 0.69
N ILE A 372 4.16 4.77 -0.10
CA ILE A 372 4.82 5.92 -0.70
C ILE A 372 4.82 5.74 -2.22
N THR A 373 4.20 6.65 -2.96
CA THR A 373 4.32 6.71 -4.41
C THR A 373 5.19 7.90 -4.82
N SER A 374 5.96 7.72 -5.90
CA SER A 374 6.73 8.79 -6.53
C SER A 374 5.87 9.56 -7.53
N GLN A 375 6.50 10.41 -8.36
CA GLN A 375 5.81 11.11 -9.44
C GLN A 375 5.10 10.15 -10.39
N HIS A 376 3.84 10.40 -10.71
CA HIS A 376 3.02 9.57 -11.60
C HIS A 376 2.50 10.38 -12.80
N THR A 377 2.43 9.74 -13.96
CA THR A 377 1.79 10.34 -15.14
C THR A 377 0.66 9.46 -15.66
N SER A 378 -0.54 10.03 -15.76
CA SER A 378 -1.71 9.35 -16.30
C SER A 378 -2.11 9.93 -17.66
N PHE A 379 -2.40 9.07 -18.63
CA PHE A 379 -2.89 9.46 -19.94
C PHE A 379 -4.29 8.89 -20.13
N TYR A 380 -5.25 9.79 -20.29
CA TYR A 380 -6.64 9.50 -20.59
C TYR A 380 -7.33 8.60 -19.55
N PRO A 381 -7.20 8.87 -18.24
CA PRO A 381 -7.83 8.05 -17.21
C PRO A 381 -9.37 8.01 -17.40
N LYS A 382 -9.95 6.84 -17.15
CA LYS A 382 -11.39 6.54 -17.28
C LYS A 382 -12.09 6.50 -15.91
N GLY A 383 -11.39 6.95 -14.88
CA GLY A 383 -11.83 6.99 -13.49
C GLY A 383 -10.86 7.86 -12.69
N SER A 384 -10.54 7.44 -11.46
CA SER A 384 -9.46 8.08 -10.70
C SER A 384 -8.10 7.57 -11.18
N ALA A 385 -7.17 8.45 -11.55
CA ALA A 385 -5.81 8.01 -11.90
C ALA A 385 -5.14 7.27 -10.73
N ILE A 386 -5.24 7.84 -9.52
CA ILE A 386 -4.81 7.21 -8.27
C ILE A 386 -5.99 7.15 -7.30
N VAL A 387 -6.34 5.94 -6.87
CA VAL A 387 -7.27 5.73 -5.75
C VAL A 387 -6.43 5.51 -4.49
N ALA A 388 -6.33 6.53 -3.65
CA ALA A 388 -5.59 6.46 -2.39
C ALA A 388 -6.28 5.56 -1.35
N SER A 389 -7.60 5.41 -1.44
CA SER A 389 -8.36 4.40 -0.69
C SER A 389 -9.63 4.01 -1.43
N HIS A 390 -9.73 2.76 -1.91
CA HIS A 390 -10.88 2.31 -2.70
C HIS A 390 -12.06 1.90 -1.81
N ASN A 391 -11.91 0.80 -1.09
CA ASN A 391 -12.93 0.27 -0.19
C ASN A 391 -12.41 0.13 1.23
N GLY A 392 -11.10 -0.06 1.39
CA GLY A 392 -10.48 -0.24 2.68
C GLY A 392 -10.19 1.04 3.43
N PHE A 393 -9.37 0.85 4.44
CA PHE A 393 -8.82 1.90 5.28
C PHE A 393 -7.33 2.01 4.97
N ILE A 394 -6.78 3.19 5.18
CA ILE A 394 -5.37 3.42 4.92
C ILE A 394 -4.76 4.25 6.06
N GLY A 395 -3.45 4.14 6.21
CA GLY A 395 -2.67 4.94 7.15
C GLY A 395 -1.27 5.20 6.59
N ASN A 396 -0.75 6.39 6.86
CA ASN A 396 0.58 6.81 6.43
C ASN A 396 0.80 6.65 4.91
N VAL A 397 -0.10 7.22 4.13
CA VAL A 397 -0.03 7.19 2.66
C VAL A 397 0.50 8.52 2.15
N THR A 398 1.59 8.47 1.38
CA THR A 398 2.15 9.60 0.64
C THR A 398 2.02 9.33 -0.85
N ILE A 399 1.19 10.11 -1.53
CA ILE A 399 1.07 10.12 -2.98
C ILE A 399 1.99 11.21 -3.52
N GLY A 400 2.94 10.86 -4.38
CA GLY A 400 3.81 11.83 -5.06
C GLY A 400 3.06 12.73 -6.04
N ASN A 401 3.79 13.57 -6.77
CA ASN A 401 3.18 14.48 -7.74
C ASN A 401 2.47 13.72 -8.87
N LEU A 402 1.27 14.14 -9.23
CA LEU A 402 0.48 13.59 -10.31
C LEU A 402 0.42 14.57 -11.49
N THR A 403 0.67 14.08 -12.69
CA THR A 403 0.30 14.76 -13.94
C THR A 403 -0.68 13.89 -14.70
N ALA A 404 -1.87 14.40 -15.05
CA ALA A 404 -2.82 13.65 -15.85
C ALA A 404 -3.27 14.42 -17.09
N HIS A 405 -3.28 13.75 -18.23
CA HIS A 405 -3.87 14.24 -19.47
C HIS A 405 -5.27 13.64 -19.62
N VAL A 406 -6.30 14.43 -19.46
CA VAL A 406 -7.69 13.97 -19.48
C VAL A 406 -8.29 14.28 -20.85
N SER A 407 -8.70 13.24 -21.58
CA SER A 407 -9.47 13.36 -22.83
C SER A 407 -10.45 12.21 -22.96
N ASP A 408 -11.50 12.41 -23.76
CA ASP A 408 -12.44 11.35 -24.18
C ASP A 408 -12.94 10.49 -22.99
N PHE A 409 -13.38 11.13 -21.91
CA PHE A 409 -13.96 10.45 -20.74
C PHE A 409 -15.46 10.20 -20.94
N GLU A 410 -15.95 9.12 -20.33
CA GLU A 410 -17.37 8.71 -20.33
C GLU A 410 -17.96 8.71 -18.91
N THR A 411 -17.11 8.96 -17.92
CA THR A 411 -17.34 8.76 -16.49
C THR A 411 -16.64 9.88 -15.72
N ALA A 412 -16.93 9.98 -14.42
CA ALA A 412 -16.21 10.88 -13.53
C ALA A 412 -14.70 10.59 -13.52
N VAL A 413 -13.90 11.64 -13.68
CA VAL A 413 -12.43 11.54 -13.68
C VAL A 413 -11.89 12.30 -12.48
N PHE A 414 -11.06 11.61 -11.70
CA PHE A 414 -10.41 12.21 -10.54
C PHE A 414 -8.90 12.10 -10.71
N GLY A 415 -8.13 13.13 -10.32
CA GLY A 415 -6.69 13.00 -10.23
C GLY A 415 -6.33 12.00 -9.14
N VAL A 416 -6.60 12.39 -7.89
CA VAL A 416 -6.47 11.52 -6.72
C VAL A 416 -7.82 11.42 -6.02
N SER A 417 -8.23 10.21 -5.62
CA SER A 417 -9.47 10.04 -4.86
C SER A 417 -9.36 9.09 -3.68
N THR A 418 -10.20 9.30 -2.67
CA THR A 418 -10.58 8.27 -1.71
C THR A 418 -12.09 8.01 -1.83
N SER A 419 -12.52 6.78 -1.57
CA SER A 419 -13.93 6.38 -1.68
C SER A 419 -14.54 6.09 -0.31
N GLY A 420 -15.77 6.53 -0.13
CA GLY A 420 -16.58 6.29 1.08
C GLY A 420 -17.26 4.92 1.10
N GLN A 421 -17.05 4.07 0.10
CA GLN A 421 -17.78 2.80 -0.05
C GLN A 421 -17.51 1.80 1.08
N GLY A 422 -16.32 1.84 1.68
CA GLY A 422 -15.94 1.01 2.83
C GLY A 422 -16.75 1.27 4.09
N TYR A 423 -17.37 2.44 4.20
CA TYR A 423 -18.00 2.94 5.41
C TYR A 423 -19.52 2.79 5.38
N LYS A 424 -20.04 1.84 4.62
CA LYS A 424 -21.48 1.62 4.53
C LYS A 424 -21.87 0.36 5.30
N LYS A 425 -22.92 0.47 6.11
CA LYS A 425 -23.57 -0.68 6.78
C LYS A 425 -24.80 -1.12 6.00
N LEU A 426 -25.08 -2.41 6.01
CA LEU A 426 -26.29 -2.96 5.42
C LEU A 426 -27.47 -2.74 6.38
N VAL A 427 -28.39 -1.86 6.02
CA VAL A 427 -29.66 -1.62 6.74
C VAL A 427 -30.80 -2.02 5.81
N SER A 428 -31.56 -3.05 6.19
CA SER A 428 -32.70 -3.55 5.39
C SER A 428 -32.34 -3.88 3.93
N GLY A 429 -31.16 -4.46 3.70
CA GLY A 429 -30.68 -4.83 2.35
C GLY A 429 -30.09 -3.67 1.53
N GLN A 430 -29.98 -2.46 2.09
CA GLN A 430 -29.34 -1.32 1.44
C GLN A 430 -28.11 -0.86 2.22
N TYR A 431 -27.02 -0.54 1.50
CA TYR A 431 -25.83 0.03 2.09
C TYR A 431 -26.02 1.51 2.39
N VAL A 432 -26.17 1.84 3.67
CA VAL A 432 -26.31 3.22 4.16
C VAL A 432 -24.98 3.68 4.74
N ALA A 433 -24.58 4.92 4.49
CA ALA A 433 -23.38 5.49 5.08
C ALA A 433 -23.43 5.39 6.61
N ASP A 434 -22.40 4.79 7.21
CA ASP A 434 -22.29 4.60 8.65
C ASP A 434 -21.39 5.67 9.26
N LYS A 435 -22.04 6.71 9.77
CA LYS A 435 -21.39 7.86 10.41
C LYS A 435 -20.44 7.43 11.53
N GLU A 436 -20.86 6.51 12.39
CA GLU A 436 -20.06 6.09 13.54
C GLU A 436 -18.77 5.40 13.10
N THR A 437 -18.87 4.51 12.10
CA THR A 437 -17.73 3.84 11.49
C THR A 437 -16.75 4.81 10.85
N ARG A 438 -17.25 5.85 10.16
CA ARG A 438 -16.43 6.92 9.58
C ARG A 438 -15.55 7.58 10.62
N LEU A 439 -16.16 7.99 11.74
CA LEU A 439 -15.46 8.68 12.83
C LEU A 439 -14.46 7.78 13.56
N LYS A 440 -14.72 6.47 13.65
CA LYS A 440 -13.79 5.50 14.27
C LYS A 440 -12.58 5.18 13.40
N HIS A 441 -12.72 5.27 12.07
CA HIS A 441 -11.66 4.91 11.13
C HIS A 441 -11.28 6.06 10.17
N PRO A 442 -10.76 7.18 10.68
CA PRO A 442 -10.24 8.23 9.82
C PRO A 442 -8.96 7.76 9.11
N ILE A 443 -8.76 8.26 7.89
CA ILE A 443 -7.51 8.14 7.16
C ILE A 443 -6.47 9.05 7.82
N ARG A 444 -5.35 8.47 8.27
CA ARG A 444 -4.32 9.18 9.02
C ARG A 444 -3.10 9.47 8.16
N ASN A 445 -2.57 10.68 8.30
CA ASN A 445 -1.33 11.13 7.66
C ASN A 445 -1.32 10.93 6.14
N LEU A 446 -2.44 11.22 5.47
CA LEU A 446 -2.53 11.23 4.02
C LEU A 446 -1.82 12.48 3.48
N THR A 447 -0.73 12.29 2.76
CA THR A 447 -0.05 13.34 2.01
C THR A 447 -0.30 13.12 0.53
N ILE A 448 -0.75 14.16 -0.17
CA ILE A 448 -0.90 14.18 -1.63
C ILE A 448 0.00 15.30 -2.14
N GLY A 449 0.93 15.00 -3.05
CA GLY A 449 1.78 15.99 -3.72
C GLY A 449 1.00 16.90 -4.67
N ASP A 450 1.70 17.55 -5.59
CA ASP A 450 1.03 18.43 -6.56
C ASP A 450 0.24 17.61 -7.57
N VAL A 451 -0.97 18.07 -7.91
CA VAL A 451 -1.88 17.41 -8.86
C VAL A 451 -2.14 18.35 -10.03
N ASN A 452 -1.59 18.01 -11.20
CA ASN A 452 -1.71 18.78 -12.42
C ASN A 452 -2.59 18.04 -13.45
N LEU A 453 -3.77 18.58 -13.76
CA LEU A 453 -4.70 18.03 -14.74
C LEU A 453 -4.75 18.90 -16.00
N MET A 454 -4.35 18.34 -17.15
CA MET A 454 -4.52 18.95 -18.47
C MET A 454 -5.74 18.34 -19.15
N ILE A 455 -6.76 19.13 -19.42
CA ILE A 455 -8.07 18.65 -19.87
C ILE A 455 -8.30 19.08 -21.32
N ASP A 456 -8.33 18.10 -22.23
CA ASP A 456 -8.64 18.26 -23.65
C ASP A 456 -10.15 18.11 -23.85
N GLU A 457 -10.85 19.20 -24.18
CA GLU A 457 -12.30 19.13 -24.41
C GLU A 457 -12.64 18.54 -25.78
N LYS A 458 -13.26 17.36 -25.77
CA LYS A 458 -13.93 16.77 -26.94
C LYS A 458 -15.41 16.43 -26.70
N LYS A 459 -15.88 16.41 -25.44
CA LYS A 459 -17.27 16.08 -25.07
C LYS A 459 -17.86 17.15 -24.14
N SER A 460 -19.19 17.30 -24.15
CA SER A 460 -19.91 18.26 -23.31
C SER A 460 -19.57 18.05 -21.84
N VAL A 461 -19.20 19.12 -21.14
CA VAL A 461 -18.59 19.09 -19.80
C VAL A 461 -19.61 18.82 -18.67
N THR A 462 -20.49 17.83 -18.86
CA THR A 462 -21.51 17.43 -17.88
C THR A 462 -20.95 16.56 -16.75
N ASP A 463 -19.69 16.11 -16.86
CA ASP A 463 -19.15 15.08 -15.97
C ASP A 463 -18.33 15.65 -14.81
N ARG A 464 -18.25 14.86 -13.73
CA ARG A 464 -17.54 15.19 -12.49
C ARG A 464 -16.04 15.06 -12.70
N ILE A 465 -15.36 16.16 -12.98
CA ILE A 465 -13.88 16.23 -12.99
C ILE A 465 -13.43 16.75 -11.62
N SER A 466 -12.52 16.07 -10.92
CA SER A 466 -11.88 16.72 -9.77
C SER A 466 -10.40 16.48 -9.69
N GLY A 467 -9.65 17.51 -9.27
CA GLY A 467 -8.23 17.37 -8.97
C GLY A 467 -8.03 16.34 -7.86
N VAL A 468 -8.62 16.64 -6.70
CA VAL A 468 -8.62 15.76 -5.53
C VAL A 468 -10.05 15.58 -5.02
N ASN A 469 -10.46 14.33 -4.77
CA ASN A 469 -11.76 13.99 -4.18
C ASN A 469 -11.58 13.09 -2.94
N ILE A 470 -11.94 13.57 -1.76
CA ILE A 470 -11.82 12.81 -0.50
C ILE A 470 -13.20 12.55 0.10
N GLU A 471 -13.58 11.29 0.25
CA GLU A 471 -14.89 10.93 0.82
C GLU A 471 -14.84 10.50 2.30
N ASN A 472 -13.65 10.45 2.90
CA ASN A 472 -13.41 9.86 4.23
C ASN A 472 -12.94 10.90 5.24
N GLU A 473 -13.13 10.60 6.52
CA GLU A 473 -12.58 11.42 7.62
C GLU A 473 -11.05 11.40 7.57
N LEU A 474 -10.40 12.52 7.89
CA LEU A 474 -8.96 12.70 7.81
C LEU A 474 -8.38 13.13 9.17
N ILE A 475 -7.19 12.65 9.47
CA ILE A 475 -6.33 13.18 10.55
C ILE A 475 -4.97 13.53 9.95
N ASN A 476 -4.52 14.75 10.21
CA ASN A 476 -3.25 15.31 9.70
C ASN A 476 -3.06 15.17 8.18
N PRO A 477 -4.06 15.50 7.34
CA PRO A 477 -3.86 15.47 5.90
C PRO A 477 -2.92 16.59 5.45
N LYS A 478 -2.23 16.40 4.32
CA LYS A 478 -1.47 17.43 3.62
C LYS A 478 -1.73 17.34 2.13
N ILE A 479 -2.29 18.39 1.55
CA ILE A 479 -2.62 18.44 0.12
C ILE A 479 -1.73 19.48 -0.56
N GLY A 480 -1.01 19.05 -1.60
CA GLY A 480 -0.17 19.89 -2.43
C GLY A 480 -0.97 20.87 -3.29
N HIS A 481 -0.30 21.45 -4.28
CA HIS A 481 -0.93 22.37 -5.20
C HIS A 481 -1.79 21.61 -6.21
N ILE A 482 -2.98 22.13 -6.52
CA ILE A 482 -3.88 21.53 -7.51
C ILE A 482 -3.99 22.49 -8.70
N ASP A 483 -3.54 22.06 -9.88
CA ASP A 483 -3.61 22.82 -11.12
C ASP A 483 -4.54 22.15 -12.14
N LEU A 484 -5.53 22.89 -12.65
CA LEU A 484 -6.47 22.42 -13.67
C LEU A 484 -6.46 23.32 -14.90
N GLN A 485 -6.03 22.78 -16.03
CA GLN A 485 -5.88 23.51 -17.29
C GLN A 485 -6.78 22.93 -18.38
N PHE A 486 -7.89 23.60 -18.66
CA PHE A 486 -8.79 23.25 -19.78
C PHE A 486 -8.34 23.96 -21.05
N LYS A 487 -7.85 23.22 -22.05
CA LYS A 487 -7.15 23.84 -23.18
C LYS A 487 -8.05 24.60 -24.17
N ASN A 488 -9.31 24.20 -24.32
CA ASN A 488 -10.15 24.65 -25.43
C ASN A 488 -11.41 25.42 -25.00
N THR A 489 -11.52 25.81 -23.73
CA THR A 489 -12.65 26.62 -23.24
C THR A 489 -12.19 27.78 -22.38
N THR A 490 -13.03 28.81 -22.40
CA THR A 490 -13.00 29.92 -21.45
C THR A 490 -14.28 29.98 -20.61
N VAL A 491 -15.18 29.00 -20.80
CA VAL A 491 -16.48 28.91 -20.13
C VAL A 491 -16.44 27.77 -19.12
N PRO A 492 -16.74 28.06 -17.84
CA PRO A 492 -16.88 27.03 -16.82
C PRO A 492 -17.80 25.88 -17.23
N PRO A 493 -17.42 24.63 -16.93
CA PRO A 493 -18.32 23.49 -17.03
C PRO A 493 -19.63 23.76 -16.30
N SER A 494 -20.78 23.42 -16.90
CA SER A 494 -22.09 23.66 -16.29
C SER A 494 -22.37 22.74 -15.11
N ALA A 495 -21.71 21.58 -15.05
CA ALA A 495 -21.84 20.64 -13.96
C ALA A 495 -21.08 21.13 -12.72
N THR A 496 -21.76 21.18 -11.57
CA THR A 496 -21.14 21.40 -10.24
C THR A 496 -20.10 20.32 -9.88
N GLY A 497 -19.98 19.27 -10.69
CA GLY A 497 -19.01 18.20 -10.52
C GLY A 497 -17.57 18.54 -10.91
N ALA A 498 -17.32 19.63 -11.64
CA ALA A 498 -15.97 20.05 -12.00
C ALA A 498 -15.34 20.89 -10.88
N VAL A 499 -14.64 20.24 -9.94
CA VAL A 499 -14.17 20.84 -8.69
C VAL A 499 -12.65 20.71 -8.53
N GLY A 500 -11.94 21.75 -8.09
CA GLY A 500 -10.50 21.65 -7.85
C GLY A 500 -10.21 20.68 -6.71
N PHE A 501 -10.83 20.94 -5.56
CA PHE A 501 -10.79 20.09 -4.38
C PHE A 501 -12.20 19.79 -3.86
N LEU A 502 -12.54 18.51 -3.74
CA LEU A 502 -13.78 18.04 -3.14
C LEU A 502 -13.46 17.21 -1.89
N THR A 503 -14.09 17.53 -0.75
CA THR A 503 -14.16 16.61 0.38
C THR A 503 -15.58 16.48 0.91
N THR A 504 -15.94 15.25 1.31
CA THR A 504 -17.14 14.97 2.10
C THR A 504 -16.84 14.44 3.51
N GLY A 505 -15.56 14.34 3.88
CA GLY A 505 -15.10 13.96 5.21
C GLY A 505 -14.79 15.16 6.10
N ASN A 506 -14.67 14.92 7.41
CA ASN A 506 -14.21 15.87 8.41
C ASN A 506 -12.69 15.78 8.62
N ALA A 507 -12.08 16.89 9.00
CA ALA A 507 -10.69 17.02 9.41
C ALA A 507 -10.59 18.21 10.37
N ASP A 508 -9.88 18.06 11.49
CA ASP A 508 -9.69 19.19 12.41
C ASP A 508 -8.94 20.34 11.74
N PHE A 509 -7.94 19.99 10.92
CA PHE A 509 -7.20 20.93 10.07
C PHE A 509 -6.92 20.32 8.70
N LEU A 510 -7.30 21.02 7.64
CA LEU A 510 -7.11 20.61 6.25
C LEU A 510 -6.30 21.66 5.46
N PRO A 511 -4.96 21.51 5.40
CA PRO A 511 -4.11 22.38 4.60
C PRO A 511 -4.07 21.96 3.12
N ILE A 512 -4.27 22.93 2.24
CA ILE A 512 -4.16 22.82 0.78
C ILE A 512 -3.19 23.91 0.30
N ALA A 513 -2.09 23.53 -0.34
CA ALA A 513 -1.04 24.47 -0.75
C ALA A 513 -1.51 25.47 -1.83
N GLY A 514 -2.51 25.12 -2.62
CA GLY A 514 -3.20 26.08 -3.47
C GLY A 514 -4.01 25.43 -4.58
N ILE A 515 -4.82 26.23 -5.26
CA ILE A 515 -5.64 25.82 -6.39
C ILE A 515 -5.47 26.83 -7.52
N THR A 516 -4.92 26.37 -8.65
CA THR A 516 -4.86 27.12 -9.90
C THR A 516 -5.79 26.50 -10.92
N ALA A 517 -6.55 27.32 -11.63
CA ALA A 517 -7.31 26.86 -12.79
C ALA A 517 -7.53 27.98 -13.79
N ASN A 518 -7.39 27.74 -15.10
CA ASN A 518 -7.78 28.75 -16.08
C ASN A 518 -9.32 28.91 -16.12
N VAL A 519 -10.05 27.82 -15.91
CA VAL A 519 -11.51 27.78 -15.88
C VAL A 519 -11.98 26.58 -15.08
N ILE A 520 -13.03 26.73 -14.24
CA ILE A 520 -13.55 25.62 -13.43
C ILE A 520 -15.01 25.84 -13.04
N ALA A 521 -15.80 24.80 -12.77
CA ALA A 521 -17.14 25.03 -12.26
C ALA A 521 -17.09 25.53 -10.82
N GLN A 522 -16.29 24.87 -9.98
CA GLN A 522 -16.18 25.19 -8.57
C GLN A 522 -14.75 25.05 -8.10
N THR A 523 -14.21 26.05 -7.40
CA THR A 523 -12.81 25.98 -6.96
C THR A 523 -12.61 24.90 -5.90
N ALA A 524 -13.45 24.91 -4.87
CA ALA A 524 -13.45 23.89 -3.84
C ALA A 524 -14.85 23.63 -3.27
N SER A 525 -15.10 22.41 -2.85
CA SER A 525 -16.33 21.97 -2.17
C SER A 525 -15.96 21.15 -0.94
N ILE A 526 -16.14 21.72 0.24
CA ILE A 526 -15.69 21.16 1.51
C ILE A 526 -16.91 20.92 2.40
N ILE A 527 -17.39 19.68 2.43
CA ILE A 527 -18.67 19.35 3.05
C ILE A 527 -18.43 18.36 4.18
N ASN A 528 -18.72 18.72 5.42
CA ASN A 528 -18.71 17.76 6.51
C ASN A 528 -20.04 16.96 6.49
N LYS A 529 -20.05 15.83 5.78
CA LYS A 529 -21.17 14.87 5.84
C LYS A 529 -21.03 13.87 7.00
N GLY A 530 -19.89 13.86 7.67
CA GLY A 530 -19.60 12.98 8.79
C GLY A 530 -20.40 13.31 10.05
N GLY A 531 -21.15 14.42 10.06
CA GLY A 531 -22.00 14.83 11.18
C GLY A 531 -21.24 15.03 12.49
N SER A 532 -19.91 15.21 12.44
CA SER A 532 -19.16 15.68 13.58
C SER A 532 -19.73 17.02 14.03
N THR A 533 -19.79 17.23 15.35
CA THR A 533 -20.10 18.55 15.92
C THR A 533 -18.90 19.47 15.92
N SER A 534 -17.69 18.95 15.65
CA SER A 534 -16.50 19.77 15.46
C SER A 534 -16.54 20.49 14.12
N VAL A 535 -16.45 21.81 14.19
CA VAL A 535 -16.14 22.65 13.03
C VAL A 535 -14.65 22.47 12.75
N GLY A 536 -14.33 21.80 11.65
CA GLY A 536 -12.96 21.71 11.17
C GLY A 536 -12.48 23.05 10.61
N MET A 537 -11.17 23.27 10.53
CA MET A 537 -10.60 24.40 9.80
C MET A 537 -9.98 23.91 8.50
N PHE A 538 -10.24 24.57 7.38
CA PHE A 538 -9.44 24.35 6.18
C PHE A 538 -8.65 25.60 5.85
N ARG A 539 -7.43 25.39 5.32
CA ARG A 539 -6.58 26.47 4.85
C ARG A 539 -6.20 26.25 3.40
N ILE A 540 -6.43 27.23 2.55
CA ILE A 540 -5.91 27.27 1.18
C ILE A 540 -4.91 28.43 1.08
N ASP A 541 -3.63 28.13 0.81
CA ASP A 541 -2.61 29.18 0.80
C ASP A 541 -2.79 30.15 -0.38
N ALA A 542 -3.15 29.66 -1.56
CA ALA A 542 -3.42 30.49 -2.72
C ALA A 542 -4.51 29.93 -3.61
N ILE A 543 -5.41 30.80 -4.06
CA ILE A 543 -6.35 30.53 -5.15
C ILE A 543 -6.04 31.48 -6.30
N ASN A 544 -5.77 30.92 -7.48
CA ASN A 544 -5.56 31.68 -8.72
C ASN A 544 -6.40 31.07 -9.84
N VAL A 545 -7.61 31.60 -10.04
CA VAL A 545 -8.58 31.03 -10.98
C VAL A 545 -8.95 32.05 -12.04
N GLY A 546 -8.93 31.69 -13.32
CA GLY A 546 -9.42 32.56 -14.39
C GLY A 546 -10.92 32.77 -14.26
N THR A 547 -11.72 31.87 -14.84
CA THR A 547 -13.20 31.92 -14.70
C THR A 547 -13.75 30.77 -13.87
N ALA A 548 -14.60 31.06 -12.87
CA ALA A 548 -15.35 30.06 -12.13
C ALA A 548 -16.88 30.23 -12.24
N ASN A 549 -17.68 29.16 -12.12
CA ASN A 549 -19.11 29.34 -11.82
C ASN A 549 -19.32 29.71 -10.34
N TYR A 550 -18.65 28.98 -9.45
CA TYR A 550 -18.71 29.14 -7.99
C TYR A 550 -17.29 29.19 -7.42
N GLY A 551 -17.08 29.93 -6.34
CA GLY A 551 -15.81 29.94 -5.63
C GLY A 551 -15.63 28.72 -4.73
N VAL A 552 -15.35 28.95 -3.44
CA VAL A 552 -15.24 27.90 -2.43
C VAL A 552 -16.59 27.69 -1.74
N TYR A 553 -17.09 26.47 -1.70
CA TYR A 553 -18.25 26.10 -0.88
C TYR A 553 -17.78 25.34 0.34
N THR A 554 -18.30 25.70 1.50
CA THR A 554 -18.06 24.99 2.75
C THR A 554 -19.34 24.75 3.54
N ALA A 555 -19.45 23.57 4.14
CA ALA A 555 -20.48 23.23 5.10
C ALA A 555 -19.83 22.46 6.26
N GLY A 556 -19.87 23.00 7.48
CA GLY A 556 -19.24 22.39 8.66
C GLY A 556 -17.73 22.62 8.79
N TYR A 557 -17.15 23.54 8.02
CA TYR A 557 -15.76 23.98 8.19
C TYR A 557 -15.62 25.50 8.19
N SER A 558 -14.65 25.98 8.96
CA SER A 558 -14.11 27.34 8.93
C SER A 558 -13.12 27.51 7.77
N PRO A 559 -13.41 28.36 6.78
CA PRO A 559 -12.48 28.68 5.71
C PRO A 559 -11.36 29.66 6.15
N ASP A 560 -10.11 29.34 5.84
CA ASP A 560 -8.95 30.24 5.85
C ASP A 560 -8.33 30.25 4.44
N VAL A 561 -8.36 31.39 3.75
CA VAL A 561 -7.73 31.52 2.43
C VAL A 561 -6.76 32.69 2.45
N ALA A 562 -5.46 32.38 2.31
CA ALA A 562 -4.42 33.39 2.52
C ALA A 562 -4.30 34.37 1.33
N SER A 563 -4.48 33.89 0.09
CA SER A 563 -4.51 34.72 -1.12
C SER A 563 -5.62 34.28 -2.08
N PHE A 564 -6.38 35.24 -2.61
CA PHE A 564 -7.54 34.99 -3.45
C PHE A 564 -7.47 35.86 -4.72
N GLN A 565 -7.37 35.21 -5.89
CA GLN A 565 -7.39 35.87 -7.20
C GLN A 565 -8.35 35.12 -8.13
N TYR A 566 -9.36 35.84 -8.61
CA TYR A 566 -10.26 35.38 -9.68
C TYR A 566 -10.34 36.41 -10.77
N ASP A 567 -10.21 36.02 -12.04
CA ASP A 567 -10.53 36.96 -13.13
C ASP A 567 -12.05 37.20 -13.17
N ARG A 568 -12.86 36.14 -12.98
CA ARG A 568 -14.33 36.21 -13.02
C ARG A 568 -15.03 35.04 -12.28
N VAL A 569 -16.07 35.34 -11.50
CA VAL A 569 -17.02 34.36 -10.94
C VAL A 569 -18.43 34.60 -11.51
N LEU A 570 -19.04 33.59 -12.13
CA LEU A 570 -20.26 33.75 -12.92
C LEU A 570 -21.57 33.60 -12.13
N ARG A 571 -21.63 32.74 -11.12
CA ARG A 571 -22.90 32.25 -10.52
C ARG A 571 -22.95 32.28 -8.99
N GLY A 572 -22.13 33.07 -8.32
CA GLY A 572 -22.24 33.14 -6.86
C GLY A 572 -21.07 33.85 -6.19
N VAL A 573 -20.94 33.58 -4.90
CA VAL A 573 -19.94 34.16 -4.01
C VAL A 573 -18.57 33.52 -4.17
N CYS A 574 -17.55 34.29 -3.82
CA CYS A 574 -16.16 33.82 -3.75
C CYS A 574 -15.98 32.71 -2.71
N VAL A 575 -16.71 32.82 -1.59
CA VAL A 575 -16.82 31.77 -0.58
C VAL A 575 -18.27 31.70 -0.09
N GLU A 576 -18.89 30.53 -0.16
CA GLU A 576 -20.21 30.23 0.38
C GLU A 576 -20.06 29.33 1.61
N CYS A 577 -20.57 29.80 2.74
CA CYS A 577 -20.69 28.99 3.96
C CYS A 577 -22.16 28.63 4.14
N SER A 578 -22.48 27.34 4.07
CA SER A 578 -23.86 26.85 4.15
C SER A 578 -24.08 26.08 5.46
N ASP A 579 -25.18 26.41 6.13
CA ASP A 579 -25.69 25.74 7.33
C ASP A 579 -26.37 24.40 7.05
N ASN A 580 -26.38 23.94 5.79
CA ASN A 580 -27.06 22.71 5.37
C ASN A 580 -26.48 21.39 5.95
N ALA A 581 -25.74 21.42 7.06
CA ALA A 581 -25.75 20.32 8.02
C ALA A 581 -27.11 20.30 8.77
N VAL A 582 -28.19 20.13 8.00
CA VAL A 582 -29.61 20.26 8.38
C VAL A 582 -30.07 19.14 9.32
N ASN A 583 -29.54 19.00 10.55
CA ASN A 583 -30.31 18.25 11.57
C ASN A 583 -30.07 18.64 13.03
N GLU A 584 -29.01 19.36 13.42
CA GLU A 584 -28.78 19.64 14.85
C GLU A 584 -28.10 20.99 15.11
N GLY A 585 -28.81 22.11 14.89
CA GLY A 585 -28.44 23.42 15.48
C GLY A 585 -27.01 23.92 15.25
N GLN A 586 -26.39 23.59 14.10
CA GLN A 586 -25.04 24.03 13.76
C GLN A 586 -25.08 25.40 13.07
N ASN A 587 -24.32 26.37 13.59
CA ASN A 587 -24.28 27.76 13.15
C ASN A 587 -23.27 28.00 12.02
N ALA A 588 -23.59 28.94 11.13
CA ALA A 588 -22.73 29.45 10.07
C ALA A 588 -21.41 29.99 10.60
N VAL A 589 -20.30 29.65 9.92
CA VAL A 589 -18.96 30.12 10.29
C VAL A 589 -18.46 31.15 9.28
N PHE A 590 -18.01 32.28 9.81
CA PHE A 590 -17.55 33.45 9.06
C PHE A 590 -16.09 33.29 8.58
N ALA A 591 -15.83 33.66 7.32
CA ALA A 591 -14.53 33.65 6.69
C ALA A 591 -13.82 35.02 6.80
N VAL A 592 -12.48 35.03 6.83
CA VAL A 592 -11.66 36.23 6.57
C VAL A 592 -10.73 35.92 5.41
N ALA A 593 -10.90 36.60 4.28
CA ALA A 593 -9.87 36.65 3.24
C ALA A 593 -8.92 37.80 3.57
N ASN A 594 -7.63 37.50 3.73
CA ASN A 594 -6.64 38.51 4.15
C ASN A 594 -6.18 39.44 3.01
N ASN A 595 -6.40 39.06 1.74
CA ASN A 595 -6.09 39.88 0.56
C ASN A 595 -6.96 39.48 -0.64
N ILE A 596 -7.91 40.33 -1.04
CA ILE A 596 -8.60 40.22 -2.33
C ILE A 596 -7.97 41.22 -3.29
N ALA A 597 -7.02 40.76 -4.10
CA ALA A 597 -6.39 41.56 -5.14
C ALA A 597 -7.19 41.41 -6.44
N GLN A 598 -8.14 42.32 -6.66
CA GLN A 598 -8.97 42.46 -7.87
C GLN A 598 -10.06 41.40 -8.09
N HIS A 599 -11.30 41.87 -8.29
CA HIS A 599 -12.42 41.09 -8.79
C HIS A 599 -13.15 41.93 -9.86
N ARG A 600 -13.41 41.39 -11.05
CA ARG A 600 -14.23 42.01 -12.09
C ARG A 600 -15.47 41.14 -12.36
N GLY A 601 -16.57 41.39 -11.65
CA GLY A 601 -17.82 40.64 -11.83
C GLY A 601 -18.94 41.08 -10.87
N ALA A 602 -20.20 40.82 -11.23
CA ALA A 602 -21.43 41.29 -10.56
C ALA A 602 -21.80 40.51 -9.28
N ALA A 603 -20.89 39.70 -8.74
CA ALA A 603 -21.16 38.82 -7.61
C ALA A 603 -20.85 39.50 -6.26
N SER A 604 -21.75 39.30 -5.30
CA SER A 604 -21.51 39.57 -3.88
C SER A 604 -20.30 38.76 -3.41
N ALA A 605 -19.38 39.36 -2.66
CA ALA A 605 -18.17 38.66 -2.21
C ALA A 605 -18.48 37.50 -1.24
N TYR A 606 -19.56 37.61 -0.46
CA TYR A 606 -19.97 36.65 0.58
C TYR A 606 -21.49 36.62 0.76
N VAL A 607 -22.06 35.43 0.99
CA VAL A 607 -23.44 35.20 1.43
C VAL A 607 -23.40 34.03 2.42
N ALA A 608 -23.84 34.28 3.66
CA ALA A 608 -24.15 33.25 4.64
C ALA A 608 -25.68 33.18 4.81
N SER A 609 -26.22 31.97 5.03
CA SER A 609 -27.66 31.74 5.24
C SER A 609 -28.13 32.35 6.58
N PRO A 610 -29.43 32.68 6.76
CA PRO A 610 -29.90 33.40 7.96
C PRO A 610 -29.68 32.61 9.25
N ILE A 611 -29.04 33.25 10.23
CA ILE A 611 -28.71 32.68 11.54
C ILE A 611 -29.80 33.09 12.54
N SER A 612 -30.84 32.28 12.71
CA SER A 612 -31.90 32.49 13.73
C SER A 612 -32.70 33.81 13.61
N ALA A 613 -33.77 33.95 14.39
CA ALA A 613 -34.79 35.01 14.25
C ALA A 613 -34.30 36.47 14.48
N ASN A 614 -33.02 36.69 14.83
CA ASN A 614 -32.47 38.01 15.20
C ASN A 614 -31.25 38.47 14.38
N PHE A 615 -30.79 37.70 13.39
CA PHE A 615 -29.69 38.11 12.51
C PHE A 615 -30.11 38.00 11.03
N LEU A 616 -30.23 39.15 10.35
CA LEU A 616 -30.33 39.20 8.89
C LEU A 616 -28.93 39.52 8.32
N LEU A 617 -28.35 38.63 7.53
CA LEU A 617 -27.18 39.00 6.73
C LEU A 617 -27.66 39.82 5.53
N ALA A 618 -27.30 41.11 5.50
CA ALA A 618 -27.45 41.91 4.30
C ALA A 618 -26.31 41.54 3.34
N SER A 619 -26.64 40.97 2.18
CA SER A 619 -25.68 40.85 1.07
C SER A 619 -25.33 42.26 0.58
N GLY A 620 -24.19 42.79 1.01
CA GLY A 620 -23.69 44.10 0.58
C GLY A 620 -22.77 43.98 -0.64
N ASN A 621 -23.23 44.43 -1.80
CA ASN A 621 -22.33 44.89 -2.86
C ASN A 621 -21.85 46.30 -2.49
N SER A 622 -20.69 46.43 -1.86
CA SER A 622 -20.05 47.74 -1.76
C SER A 622 -18.54 47.63 -1.88
N PHE A 623 -18.07 47.86 -3.11
CA PHE A 623 -16.70 48.29 -3.36
C PHE A 623 -16.63 49.77 -2.95
N VAL A 624 -15.93 50.07 -1.86
CA VAL A 624 -15.34 51.39 -1.67
C VAL A 624 -13.84 51.19 -1.68
N GLN A 625 -13.16 51.88 -2.60
CA GLN A 625 -11.73 51.79 -2.86
C GLN A 625 -10.91 51.71 -1.56
N GLY A 626 -10.29 50.55 -1.32
CA GLY A 626 -9.22 50.40 -0.32
C GLY A 626 -9.62 50.03 1.12
N LEU A 627 -10.88 49.66 1.41
CA LEU A 627 -11.24 49.13 2.73
C LEU A 627 -11.82 47.71 2.68
N PHE A 628 -11.34 46.91 3.64
CA PHE A 628 -11.48 45.47 3.84
C PHE A 628 -12.91 44.91 3.76
N ILE A 629 -12.99 43.66 3.32
CA ILE A 629 -14.20 42.83 3.40
C ILE A 629 -14.31 42.29 4.82
N GLY A 630 -15.05 42.98 5.67
CA GLY A 630 -15.56 42.42 6.92
C GLY A 630 -16.95 41.83 6.68
N THR A 631 -17.30 40.75 7.37
CA THR A 631 -18.64 40.18 7.30
C THR A 631 -19.63 41.19 7.89
N SER A 632 -20.61 41.66 7.11
CA SER A 632 -21.69 42.51 7.62
C SER A 632 -22.83 41.67 8.16
N VAL A 633 -22.98 41.66 9.48
CA VAL A 633 -24.07 41.03 10.21
C VAL A 633 -25.07 42.12 10.59
N GLN A 634 -26.33 42.06 10.13
CA GLN A 634 -27.33 42.94 10.74
C GLN A 634 -27.68 42.40 12.12
N VAL A 635 -27.67 43.27 13.12
CA VAL A 635 -27.96 42.95 14.51
C VAL A 635 -29.18 43.72 14.99
N THR A 636 -30.10 43.05 15.67
CA THR A 636 -31.21 43.68 16.39
C THR A 636 -30.81 44.01 17.83
N ASP A 637 -31.57 44.88 18.50
CA ASP A 637 -31.32 45.19 19.91
C ASP A 637 -31.45 43.94 20.81
N GLY A 638 -30.52 43.78 21.76
CA GLY A 638 -30.41 42.59 22.59
C GLY A 638 -29.71 41.40 21.93
N ALA A 639 -29.08 41.57 20.76
CA ALA A 639 -28.31 40.52 20.12
C ALA A 639 -27.13 40.05 21.00
N VAL A 640 -27.01 38.73 21.16
CA VAL A 640 -25.88 38.11 21.86
C VAL A 640 -24.97 37.48 20.82
N ILE A 641 -23.75 37.99 20.71
CA ILE A 641 -22.69 37.35 19.92
C ILE A 641 -22.05 36.30 20.83
N SER A 642 -22.14 35.02 20.43
CA SER A 642 -21.58 33.91 21.18
C SER A 642 -20.09 33.71 20.87
N SER A 643 -19.36 32.97 21.71
CA SER A 643 -17.93 32.65 21.48
C SER A 643 -17.73 31.90 20.18
N LYS A 644 -18.76 31.16 19.74
CA LYS A 644 -18.79 30.43 18.48
C LYS A 644 -18.88 31.38 17.27
N ASP A 645 -19.43 32.57 17.45
CA ASP A 645 -19.57 33.59 16.40
C ASP A 645 -18.28 34.44 16.24
N ILE A 646 -17.34 34.35 17.19
CA ILE A 646 -16.06 35.09 17.23
C ILE A 646 -14.84 34.14 17.22
N LEU A 647 -14.89 33.08 16.42
CA LEU A 647 -13.83 32.07 16.37
C LEU A 647 -12.56 32.50 15.60
N ILE A 648 -12.45 33.77 15.19
CA ILE A 648 -11.37 34.24 14.33
C ILE A 648 -10.21 34.79 15.16
N ARG A 649 -8.98 34.33 14.89
CA ARG A 649 -7.76 35.07 15.26
C ARG A 649 -7.64 36.27 14.29
N ASN A 650 -7.92 37.48 14.77
CA ASN A 650 -7.83 38.75 14.02
C ASN A 650 -8.94 38.99 12.98
N GLY A 651 -10.21 38.91 13.40
CA GLY A 651 -11.37 39.14 12.51
C GLY A 651 -11.91 40.57 12.55
N ILE A 652 -12.50 41.03 11.43
CA ILE A 652 -13.35 42.23 11.36
C ILE A 652 -14.82 41.79 11.33
N VAL A 653 -15.61 42.20 12.31
CA VAL A 653 -17.06 42.02 12.35
C VAL A 653 -17.72 43.36 12.03
N VAL A 654 -18.44 43.45 10.91
CA VAL A 654 -19.24 44.63 10.61
C VAL A 654 -20.64 44.37 11.17
N LEU A 655 -21.05 45.14 12.16
CA LEU A 655 -22.39 45.10 12.71
C LEU A 655 -23.20 46.21 12.05
N SER A 656 -24.36 45.87 11.49
CA SER A 656 -25.26 46.84 10.86
C SER A 656 -26.60 46.86 11.60
N PRO A 657 -27.12 48.03 11.96
CA PRO A 657 -28.50 48.16 12.44
C PRO A 657 -29.51 47.66 11.40
N PRO A 658 -30.73 47.24 11.79
CA PRO A 658 -31.78 46.89 10.84
C PRO A 658 -32.19 48.15 10.05
N ASN A 659 -32.40 48.01 8.74
CA ASN A 659 -32.74 49.12 7.82
C ASN A 659 -34.03 49.88 8.18
N SER A 660 -34.84 49.37 9.12
CA SER A 660 -36.13 49.93 9.53
C SER A 660 -36.12 50.70 10.84
N ALA A 661 -35.00 50.75 11.59
CA ALA A 661 -34.95 51.38 12.90
C ALA A 661 -34.56 52.87 12.81
N SER A 662 -35.48 53.78 13.16
CA SER A 662 -35.28 55.25 13.05
C SER A 662 -34.40 55.89 14.15
N SER A 663 -33.98 55.12 15.15
CA SER A 663 -32.86 55.38 16.07
C SER A 663 -32.84 54.25 17.10
N ALA A 664 -31.81 53.43 17.10
CA ALA A 664 -31.68 52.35 18.09
C ALA A 664 -30.23 52.32 18.60
N SER A 665 -30.07 52.40 19.92
CA SER A 665 -28.86 51.93 20.60
C SER A 665 -28.98 50.42 20.65
N ILE A 666 -28.16 49.72 19.86
CA ILE A 666 -28.23 48.26 19.78
C ILE A 666 -27.27 47.67 20.80
N GLY A 667 -27.82 47.05 21.84
CA GLY A 667 -27.05 46.30 22.83
C GLY A 667 -26.54 45.00 22.25
N VAL A 668 -25.22 44.86 22.16
CA VAL A 668 -24.54 43.65 21.67
C VAL A 668 -23.70 43.07 22.79
N THR A 669 -23.97 41.82 23.18
CA THR A 669 -23.15 41.13 24.18
C THR A 669 -22.00 40.37 23.51
N LEU A 670 -20.75 40.63 23.93
CA LEU A 670 -19.59 39.85 23.48
C LEU A 670 -19.28 38.67 24.42
N PRO A 671 -18.84 37.52 23.89
CA PRO A 671 -18.44 36.37 24.66
C PRO A 671 -17.04 36.56 25.26
N ALA A 672 -16.62 35.63 26.12
CA ALA A 672 -15.24 35.60 26.56
C ALA A 672 -14.32 35.31 25.37
N PRO A 673 -13.14 35.95 25.26
CA PRO A 673 -12.13 35.55 24.29
C PRO A 673 -11.76 34.08 24.47
N VAL A 674 -11.70 33.33 23.37
CA VAL A 674 -11.44 31.88 23.40
C VAL A 674 -9.94 31.60 23.54
N PHE A 675 -9.11 32.45 22.94
CA PHE A 675 -7.66 32.38 23.05
C PHE A 675 -7.17 33.43 24.06
N TYR A 676 -6.59 32.97 25.17
CA TYR A 676 -6.02 33.87 26.18
C TYR A 676 -4.84 34.65 25.59
N ASN A 677 -4.88 35.99 25.72
CA ASN A 677 -3.86 36.98 25.34
C ASN A 677 -3.50 37.07 23.85
N GLY A 678 -3.86 38.20 23.23
CA GLY A 678 -3.41 38.57 21.87
C GLY A 678 -4.41 38.30 20.75
N GLN A 679 -5.55 37.65 21.02
CA GLN A 679 -6.65 37.60 20.04
C GLN A 679 -7.14 39.03 19.76
N THR A 680 -7.14 39.48 18.50
CA THR A 680 -7.71 40.78 18.14
C THR A 680 -9.07 40.61 17.44
N LEU A 681 -9.94 41.60 17.63
CA LEU A 681 -11.28 41.67 17.06
C LEU A 681 -11.59 43.10 16.68
N THR A 682 -11.80 43.38 15.40
CA THR A 682 -12.22 44.69 14.92
C THR A 682 -13.72 44.69 14.74
N ILE A 683 -14.44 45.66 15.30
CA ILE A 683 -15.89 45.79 15.14
C ILE A 683 -16.18 47.10 14.42
N CYS A 684 -16.91 47.05 13.31
CA CYS A 684 -17.32 48.21 12.56
C CYS A 684 -18.84 48.38 12.64
N ASN A 685 -19.33 49.59 12.93
CA ASN A 685 -20.75 49.91 12.77
C ASN A 685 -20.99 50.36 11.32
N GLY A 686 -21.59 49.50 10.50
CA GLY A 686 -21.72 49.69 9.05
C GLY A 686 -22.66 50.84 8.64
N LEU A 687 -22.39 51.44 7.48
CA LEU A 687 -23.19 52.52 6.86
C LEU A 687 -24.31 51.95 5.97
N ALA A 688 -25.16 51.06 6.49
CA ALA A 688 -26.26 50.52 5.69
C ALA A 688 -27.49 51.44 5.78
N GLY A 689 -27.63 52.35 4.81
CA GLY A 689 -28.91 52.94 4.41
C GLY A 689 -29.66 53.82 5.42
N ALA A 690 -29.64 55.14 5.17
CA ALA A 690 -30.47 56.20 5.75
C ALA A 690 -30.12 56.70 7.17
N THR A 691 -29.44 57.86 7.18
CA THR A 691 -29.40 58.90 8.24
C THR A 691 -28.81 58.52 9.61
N ASP A 692 -27.53 58.87 9.81
CA ASP A 692 -26.88 59.42 11.02
C ASP A 692 -27.14 58.88 12.44
N ARG A 693 -27.93 57.83 12.72
CA ARG A 693 -28.59 57.73 14.04
C ARG A 693 -28.58 56.39 14.78
N SER A 694 -27.71 55.45 14.45
CA SER A 694 -27.63 54.16 15.16
C SER A 694 -26.25 53.92 15.76
N GLU A 695 -26.21 53.80 17.08
CA GLU A 695 -25.03 53.45 17.87
C GLU A 695 -25.08 51.97 18.25
N ILE A 696 -23.93 51.31 18.24
CA ILE A 696 -23.80 49.93 18.71
C ILE A 696 -23.13 49.96 20.07
N VAL A 697 -23.82 49.49 21.10
CA VAL A 697 -23.29 49.40 22.46
C VAL A 697 -22.85 47.98 22.70
N LEU A 698 -21.54 47.76 22.65
CA LEU A 698 -20.95 46.51 23.11
C LEU A 698 -21.04 46.47 24.64
N SER A 699 -21.56 45.38 25.18
CA SER A 699 -21.69 45.14 26.62
C SER A 699 -21.38 43.67 26.96
N GLY A 700 -21.30 43.33 28.24
CA GLY A 700 -21.13 41.94 28.68
C GLY A 700 -20.09 41.73 29.78
N ILE A 701 -20.19 40.59 30.49
CA ILE A 701 -19.32 40.22 31.63
C ILE A 701 -17.83 40.14 31.28
N ASN A 702 -17.51 40.01 29.98
CA ASN A 702 -16.16 39.85 29.46
C ASN A 702 -15.56 41.15 28.88
N MET A 703 -16.24 42.28 29.06
CA MET A 703 -15.75 43.62 28.72
C MET A 703 -15.30 44.37 29.98
N ALA A 704 -14.35 45.30 29.86
CA ALA A 704 -13.98 46.18 30.99
C ALA A 704 -15.05 47.24 31.28
N LEU A 705 -15.59 47.79 30.20
CA LEU A 705 -16.54 48.89 30.15
C LEU A 705 -17.41 48.68 28.92
N ASN A 706 -18.65 49.17 28.96
CA ASN A 706 -19.47 49.23 27.75
C ASN A 706 -18.80 50.16 26.72
N ILE A 707 -18.85 49.79 25.45
CA ILE A 707 -18.22 50.54 24.36
C ILE A 707 -19.30 50.90 23.36
N THR A 708 -19.46 52.19 23.10
CA THR A 708 -20.37 52.69 22.07
C THR A 708 -19.60 52.94 20.77
N ILE A 709 -20.07 52.34 19.68
CA ILE A 709 -19.53 52.51 18.33
C ILE A 709 -20.55 53.32 17.52
N ALA A 710 -20.22 54.58 17.23
CA ALA A 710 -21.04 55.43 16.37
C ALA A 710 -21.09 54.90 14.93
N SER A 711 -22.13 55.28 14.18
CA SER A 711 -22.30 54.87 12.78
C SER A 711 -21.07 55.21 11.92
N GLY A 712 -20.65 54.26 11.08
CA GLY A 712 -19.46 54.39 10.24
C GLY A 712 -18.13 54.38 11.00
N LYS A 713 -18.12 54.11 12.32
CA LYS A 713 -16.90 53.99 13.12
C LYS A 713 -16.52 52.54 13.34
N THR A 714 -15.24 52.35 13.60
CA THR A 714 -14.62 51.05 13.87
C THR A 714 -13.92 51.10 15.20
N ILE A 715 -13.94 49.99 15.93
CA ILE A 715 -13.12 49.78 17.12
C ILE A 715 -12.29 48.51 16.99
N ASN A 716 -11.07 48.56 17.49
CA ASN A 716 -10.21 47.40 17.60
C ASN A 716 -10.19 46.93 19.04
N LEU A 717 -10.43 45.65 19.25
CA LEU A 717 -10.38 44.99 20.54
C LEU A 717 -9.22 44.00 20.54
N VAL A 718 -8.63 43.79 21.71
CA VAL A 718 -7.62 42.78 21.98
C VAL A 718 -7.99 42.05 23.27
N SER A 719 -7.81 40.73 23.26
CA SER A 719 -7.94 39.88 24.44
C SER A 719 -6.77 40.10 25.37
N VAL A 720 -7.06 40.54 26.60
CA VAL A 720 -6.11 40.66 27.70
C VAL A 720 -6.75 40.00 28.92
N THR A 721 -6.09 38.98 29.46
CA THR A 721 -6.56 38.26 30.68
C THR A 721 -7.98 37.70 30.58
N GLY A 722 -8.37 37.19 29.40
CA GLY A 722 -9.71 36.61 29.18
C GLY A 722 -10.83 37.65 29.10
N LYS A 723 -10.49 38.93 28.88
CA LYS A 723 -11.45 40.02 28.64
C LYS A 723 -11.09 40.78 27.38
N TRP A 724 -12.10 41.34 26.72
CA TRP A 724 -11.91 42.30 25.64
C TRP A 724 -11.50 43.66 26.20
N ARG A 725 -10.50 44.26 25.55
CA ARG A 725 -10.01 45.62 25.79
C ARG A 725 -9.90 46.33 24.46
N THR A 726 -10.16 47.63 24.43
CA THR A 726 -9.79 48.45 23.27
C THR A 726 -8.29 48.37 23.07
N LYS A 727 -7.87 48.02 21.85
CA LYS A 727 -6.46 47.95 21.45
C LYS A 727 -5.84 49.33 21.41
#